data_AF-A0A2K2A3D3-F1
#
_entry.id   AF-A0A2K2A3D3-F1
#
_cell.length_a   1.000
_cell.length_b   1.000
_cell.length_c   1.000
_cell.angle_alpha   90.00
_cell.angle_beta   90.00
_cell.angle_gamma   90.00
#
_symmetry.space_group_name_H-M   'P 1'
#
loop_
_entity.id
_entity.type
_entity.pdbx_description
1 polymer ?
#
loop_
_entity_poly.entity_id
_entity_poly.type
_entity_poly.pdbx_seq_one_letter_code
_entity_poly.pdbx_strand_id
1 'polypeptide(L)'
;MAEINNDKIVPLPCAVEELITKICREKDRRPLETNTRSTLASLGEEVALNILRRISGQEIRKSFDGFVLHLAKQCSPNINASSSSPHMHSSLSPSPQQPQNRTNTRLLMNSQSDSGAQSPTPLKLEGSSTMDSQRQRGSESTTSQHLVALGELEFRKAFLILNYLGGKNLEEVVSADQIRGYKDLPMETFESKIWDAFGCRRDYIKEEDRVKYLDWDSGKAHIYHCHVDPDGSYRFKGPYLSKQRNVLQRTLGDDNILMVKFEEVKDERYSVSSSLDNYFAKYNKVLREGIHVGLRCYRFFVFKDGGKEEKKKDPTTSPVKCFFVCMESVASVDNQDNILCGKTIRQARSVFMHVDNLSSLSNYMARFSLILSKTMNLEVDLSFVDIKPIADEPCRDKDGNAVYGTDGKPLIHTDGTGFISHDLALKCPKNQVKGTCLQASNIERLRVHNEVMEQNPECLHGDPPLLIQFRLFNNGRAVKGTFLVNKKLNHRTLHVRPSMIKVETDPKLSNTFSKNSLEIVGTSCRPKKTFLSKNLIALLSYGGVPEEFFMGILNNALEDAHGILSNKKAALRVALNYGDMDDNIVATMIGCGIPLEEPYLQHHLSILKKEEKKSLKGGKIPVPESYYLMGTADPTGLLESDEVCIILDCGQVSGEVLVYRNPGLHFGDIHILKATYVRELEDFVGNAKYAIFFPCKGPRSLADEMSGGDFDGDMFFVSRNPRLLENFKQTEPWTPSTSTPNEPNRKPSEFSDEELEVELFKLFLRNRFQPSFTVGVAADSWLAMMDRLLTLGNDCTEEIACVKKNINLLIDIYYDALDAPKKGGRKIEVPEALKAELFPHFMEKNEKKTYRSTSILGKIYDKVKAYEDMDLSSNDVWKHPCFDGEVHESCLVKWKGLYGQYRTEMRNALQAGKEKNNEANEVIKKYKEILYEAAEFNLSRRRDEEIFEEARALYQVTYNHAKRQGAVGKCGFAWRVAGLALCTLYVLKNQEERPLICSPSALKGIL
;
A
#
# COMPACT_ATOMS: atom_id res chain seq x y z
N MET A 1 -51.42 -46.84 -2.46
CA MET A 1 -51.20 -46.49 -1.04
C MET A 1 -49.80 -45.89 -0.95
N ALA A 2 -49.63 -44.81 -0.20
CA ALA A 2 -48.32 -44.26 0.16
C ALA A 2 -48.36 -44.02 1.67
N GLU A 3 -47.31 -44.40 2.39
CA GLU A 3 -47.36 -44.51 3.85
C GLU A 3 -47.32 -43.13 4.51
N ILE A 4 -48.29 -42.88 5.40
CA ILE A 4 -48.34 -41.67 6.21
C ILE A 4 -47.31 -41.83 7.32
N ASN A 5 -46.13 -41.25 7.11
CA ASN A 5 -45.09 -41.23 8.13
C ASN A 5 -45.54 -40.29 9.27
N ASN A 6 -46.02 -40.88 10.37
CA ASN A 6 -46.80 -40.18 11.38
C ASN A 6 -45.88 -39.47 12.38
N ASP A 7 -45.39 -38.30 11.99
CA ASP A 7 -44.43 -37.49 12.72
C ASP A 7 -44.93 -37.17 14.14
N LYS A 8 -44.19 -37.59 15.17
CA LYS A 8 -44.58 -37.38 16.57
C LYS A 8 -44.36 -35.92 16.96
N ILE A 9 -45.40 -35.10 16.75
CA ILE A 9 -45.45 -33.70 17.18
C ILE A 9 -45.06 -33.62 18.66
N VAL A 10 -43.91 -33.00 18.95
CA VAL A 10 -43.51 -32.68 20.33
C VAL A 10 -44.52 -31.69 20.89
N PRO A 11 -45.22 -31.99 22.01
CA PRO A 11 -46.18 -31.07 22.60
C PRO A 11 -45.44 -29.89 23.24
N LEU A 12 -45.92 -28.67 22.97
CA LEU A 12 -45.46 -27.45 23.64
C LEU A 12 -46.57 -26.90 24.55
N PRO A 13 -46.23 -26.02 25.52
CA PRO A 13 -47.24 -25.31 26.32
C PRO A 13 -48.21 -24.51 25.44
N CYS A 14 -49.48 -24.39 25.84
CA CYS A 14 -50.54 -23.85 24.98
C CYS A 14 -50.23 -22.44 24.46
N ALA A 15 -49.69 -21.56 25.30
CA ALA A 15 -49.30 -20.21 24.90
C ALA A 15 -48.16 -20.17 23.86
N VAL A 16 -47.29 -21.19 23.85
CA VAL A 16 -46.22 -21.36 22.86
C VAL A 16 -46.80 -21.83 21.53
N GLU A 17 -47.72 -22.79 21.55
CA GLU A 17 -48.43 -23.28 20.34
C GLU A 17 -49.27 -22.18 19.68
N GLU A 18 -50.02 -21.41 20.47
CA GLU A 18 -50.81 -20.26 20.02
C GLU A 18 -49.92 -19.22 19.34
N LEU A 19 -48.76 -18.90 19.93
CA LEU A 19 -47.85 -17.89 19.40
C LEU A 19 -47.10 -18.39 18.15
N ILE A 20 -46.74 -19.67 18.07
CA ILE A 20 -46.23 -20.30 16.83
C ILE A 20 -47.30 -20.20 15.74
N THR A 21 -48.53 -20.62 16.03
CA THR A 21 -49.66 -20.62 15.09
C THR A 21 -49.97 -19.20 14.59
N LYS A 22 -49.92 -18.22 15.49
CA LYS A 22 -50.05 -16.79 15.16
C LYS A 22 -48.95 -16.33 14.20
N ILE A 23 -47.68 -16.61 14.49
CA ILE A 23 -46.55 -16.20 13.63
C ILE A 23 -46.62 -16.89 12.25
N CYS A 24 -47.01 -18.17 12.19
CA CYS A 24 -47.24 -18.87 10.93
C CYS A 24 -48.33 -18.20 10.07
N ARG A 25 -49.47 -17.84 10.69
CA ARG A 25 -50.58 -17.14 10.02
C ARG A 25 -50.22 -15.71 9.60
N GLU A 26 -49.55 -14.94 10.46
CA GLU A 26 -49.22 -13.52 10.21
C GLU A 26 -48.08 -13.33 9.19
N LYS A 27 -47.26 -14.35 8.93
CA LYS A 27 -46.05 -14.24 8.08
C LYS A 27 -45.96 -15.28 6.97
N ASP A 28 -47.05 -16.00 6.70
CA ASP A 28 -47.18 -17.08 5.72
C ASP A 28 -45.99 -18.06 5.78
N ARG A 29 -45.85 -18.71 6.95
CA ARG A 29 -44.80 -19.70 7.23
C ARG A 29 -45.41 -21.05 7.62
N ARG A 30 -44.71 -22.12 7.24
CA ARG A 30 -45.02 -23.49 7.66
C ARG A 30 -44.84 -23.62 9.19
N PRO A 31 -45.58 -24.53 9.85
CA PRO A 31 -45.32 -24.90 11.25
C PRO A 31 -43.88 -25.36 11.46
N LEU A 32 -43.35 -25.11 12.66
CA LEU A 32 -41.99 -25.51 13.05
C LEU A 32 -41.82 -27.04 13.02
N GLU A 33 -40.65 -27.50 12.59
CA GLU A 33 -40.28 -28.91 12.52
C GLU A 33 -40.10 -29.53 13.91
N THR A 34 -40.27 -30.86 14.00
CA THR A 34 -40.21 -31.65 15.25
C THR A 34 -38.93 -31.38 16.06
N ASN A 35 -37.78 -31.19 15.39
CA ASN A 35 -36.49 -30.87 16.02
C ASN A 35 -36.47 -29.45 16.64
N THR A 36 -36.98 -28.45 15.92
CA THR A 36 -37.11 -27.08 16.43
C THR A 36 -38.07 -27.01 17.61
N ARG A 37 -39.18 -27.76 17.55
CA ARG A 37 -40.14 -27.88 18.65
C ARG A 37 -39.53 -28.56 19.86
N SER A 38 -38.74 -29.63 19.68
CA SER A 38 -37.94 -30.23 20.76
C SER A 38 -36.96 -29.23 21.40
N THR A 39 -36.30 -28.40 20.58
CA THR A 39 -35.41 -27.34 21.07
C THR A 39 -36.17 -26.31 21.91
N LEU A 40 -37.34 -25.83 21.46
CA LEU A 40 -38.18 -24.90 22.25
C LEU A 40 -38.67 -25.53 23.56
N ALA A 41 -39.05 -26.81 23.55
CA ALA A 41 -39.45 -27.52 24.76
C ALA A 41 -38.31 -27.58 25.79
N SER A 42 -37.07 -27.81 25.33
CA SER A 42 -35.88 -27.92 26.19
C SER A 42 -35.46 -26.61 26.88
N LEU A 43 -35.91 -25.45 26.37
CA LEU A 43 -35.60 -24.13 26.93
C LEU A 43 -36.60 -23.65 28.00
N GLY A 44 -37.73 -24.33 28.17
CA GLY A 44 -38.82 -23.90 29.05
C GLY A 44 -39.71 -22.80 28.45
N GLU A 45 -40.94 -22.71 28.97
CA GLU A 45 -42.02 -21.90 28.39
C GLU A 45 -41.67 -20.41 28.24
N GLU A 46 -41.13 -19.78 29.29
CA GLU A 46 -40.86 -18.34 29.28
C GLU A 46 -39.78 -17.95 28.26
N VAL A 47 -38.71 -18.76 28.13
CA VAL A 47 -37.64 -18.53 27.15
C VAL A 47 -38.16 -18.76 25.73
N ALA A 48 -38.95 -19.83 25.51
CA ALA A 48 -39.60 -20.11 24.23
C ALA A 48 -40.54 -18.96 23.81
N LEU A 49 -41.39 -18.46 24.72
CA LEU A 49 -42.26 -17.32 24.49
C LEU A 49 -41.48 -16.04 24.19
N ASN A 50 -40.36 -15.78 24.88
CA ASN A 50 -39.54 -14.60 24.63
C ASN A 50 -38.88 -14.64 23.24
N ILE A 51 -38.31 -15.79 22.84
CA ILE A 51 -37.78 -16.03 21.49
C ILE A 51 -38.87 -15.78 20.43
N LEU A 52 -40.07 -16.36 20.61
CA LEU A 52 -41.16 -16.22 19.66
C LEU A 52 -41.71 -14.78 19.59
N ARG A 53 -41.85 -14.06 20.72
CA ARG A 53 -42.23 -12.63 20.75
C ARG A 53 -41.20 -11.75 20.03
N ARG A 54 -39.90 -12.07 20.17
CA ARG A 54 -38.82 -11.39 19.44
C ARG A 54 -38.90 -11.66 17.93
N ILE A 55 -39.33 -12.85 17.51
CA ILE A 55 -39.57 -13.19 16.09
C ILE A 55 -40.88 -12.57 15.56
N SER A 56 -41.95 -12.47 16.37
CA SER A 56 -43.19 -11.80 15.93
C SER A 56 -42.94 -10.32 15.62
N GLY A 57 -42.02 -9.66 16.33
CA GLY A 57 -41.59 -8.29 16.02
C GLY A 57 -40.60 -8.12 14.85
N GLN A 58 -40.11 -9.19 14.20
CA GLN A 58 -39.01 -9.10 13.21
C GLN A 58 -39.30 -9.81 11.87
N GLU A 59 -38.66 -9.37 10.79
CA GLU A 59 -38.82 -9.92 9.43
C GLU A 59 -38.10 -11.28 9.29
N ILE A 60 -38.83 -12.34 8.91
CA ILE A 60 -38.27 -13.69 8.75
C ILE A 60 -37.69 -13.86 7.33
N ARG A 61 -36.41 -13.48 7.18
CA ARG A 61 -35.69 -13.39 5.88
C ARG A 61 -35.25 -14.72 5.25
N LYS A 62 -35.29 -15.84 5.97
CA LYS A 62 -34.86 -17.17 5.45
C LYS A 62 -35.88 -18.27 5.78
N SER A 63 -35.81 -18.85 6.97
CA SER A 63 -36.78 -19.84 7.48
C SER A 63 -37.17 -19.50 8.91
N PHE A 64 -38.36 -19.95 9.35
CA PHE A 64 -38.83 -19.72 10.72
C PHE A 64 -37.99 -20.57 11.70
N ASP A 65 -37.84 -21.86 11.43
CA ASP A 65 -37.00 -22.80 12.17
C ASP A 65 -35.56 -22.33 12.33
N GLY A 66 -34.92 -21.89 11.24
CA GLY A 66 -33.54 -21.39 11.29
C GLY A 66 -33.39 -20.14 12.17
N PHE A 67 -34.44 -19.31 12.28
CA PHE A 67 -34.43 -18.14 13.14
C PHE A 67 -34.69 -18.50 14.62
N VAL A 68 -35.62 -19.42 14.88
CA VAL A 68 -35.86 -19.99 16.22
C VAL A 68 -34.59 -20.66 16.75
N LEU A 69 -33.97 -21.55 15.97
CA LEU A 69 -32.74 -22.25 16.35
C LEU A 69 -31.53 -21.30 16.52
N HIS A 70 -31.48 -20.19 15.77
CA HIS A 70 -30.46 -19.17 15.95
C HIS A 70 -30.61 -18.42 17.27
N LEU A 71 -31.82 -18.00 17.63
CA LEU A 71 -32.08 -17.31 18.90
C LEU A 71 -31.99 -18.27 20.10
N ALA A 72 -32.43 -19.52 19.96
CA ALA A 72 -32.23 -20.58 20.95
C ALA A 72 -30.76 -20.73 21.35
N LYS A 73 -29.85 -20.80 20.37
CA LYS A 73 -28.40 -20.87 20.59
C LYS A 73 -27.80 -19.61 21.24
N GLN A 74 -28.43 -18.44 21.06
CA GLN A 74 -28.03 -17.21 21.78
C GLN A 74 -28.51 -17.22 23.24
N CYS A 75 -29.62 -17.90 23.54
CA CYS A 75 -30.18 -17.99 24.90
C CYS A 75 -29.57 -19.09 25.76
N SER A 76 -28.95 -20.14 25.18
CA SER A 76 -28.32 -21.23 25.93
C SER A 76 -27.17 -21.88 25.15
N PRO A 77 -25.89 -21.53 25.43
CA PRO A 77 -24.73 -22.04 24.68
C PRO A 77 -24.41 -23.54 24.90
N ASN A 78 -24.80 -24.13 26.03
CA ASN A 78 -24.22 -25.39 26.54
C ASN A 78 -25.07 -26.66 26.33
N ILE A 79 -25.99 -26.69 25.36
CA ILE A 79 -26.73 -27.92 25.02
C ILE A 79 -25.87 -28.82 24.11
N ASN A 80 -24.89 -29.53 24.70
CA ASN A 80 -24.30 -30.78 24.17
C ASN A 80 -23.26 -31.48 25.10
N ALA A 81 -23.52 -31.56 26.40
CA ALA A 81 -22.87 -32.50 27.34
C ALA A 81 -23.73 -32.62 28.61
N SER A 82 -23.92 -33.78 29.27
CA SER A 82 -23.63 -35.18 28.90
C SER A 82 -24.54 -36.11 29.72
N SER A 83 -24.70 -37.37 29.33
CA SER A 83 -25.62 -38.31 29.98
C SER A 83 -25.01 -39.10 31.15
N SER A 84 -25.17 -38.65 32.41
CA SER A 84 -25.31 -39.54 33.60
C SER A 84 -25.42 -38.81 34.97
N SER A 85 -26.61 -38.87 35.60
CA SER A 85 -26.87 -38.96 37.06
C SER A 85 -26.35 -37.91 38.08
N PRO A 86 -26.91 -37.85 39.31
CA PRO A 86 -27.09 -36.57 40.02
C PRO A 86 -26.62 -36.51 41.49
N HIS A 87 -26.68 -35.31 42.10
CA HIS A 87 -27.20 -34.96 43.46
C HIS A 87 -27.23 -33.41 43.54
N MET A 88 -28.35 -32.72 43.84
CA MET A 88 -28.93 -32.38 45.16
C MET A 88 -27.95 -31.61 46.10
N HIS A 89 -28.29 -30.49 46.77
CA HIS A 89 -29.60 -29.88 47.11
C HIS A 89 -29.46 -28.36 47.49
N SER A 90 -30.49 -27.51 47.22
CA SER A 90 -30.96 -26.26 47.93
C SER A 90 -29.99 -25.19 48.56
N SER A 91 -30.31 -23.88 48.67
CA SER A 91 -31.41 -23.02 48.15
C SER A 91 -31.29 -21.51 48.51
N LEU A 92 -31.62 -20.63 47.56
CA LEU A 92 -32.41 -19.37 47.66
C LEU A 92 -32.11 -18.22 48.69
N SER A 93 -31.72 -17.05 48.14
CA SER A 93 -32.42 -15.73 48.25
C SER A 93 -32.47 -14.96 49.60
N PRO A 94 -32.95 -13.68 49.70
CA PRO A 94 -33.47 -12.74 48.67
C PRO A 94 -32.85 -11.30 48.65
N SER A 95 -33.37 -10.43 47.76
CA SER A 95 -33.11 -8.97 47.60
C SER A 95 -34.14 -8.11 48.42
N PRO A 96 -34.45 -6.77 48.23
CA PRO A 96 -34.39 -5.90 47.03
C PRO A 96 -34.16 -4.34 47.17
N GLN A 97 -34.18 -3.63 46.01
CA GLN A 97 -34.70 -2.26 45.70
C GLN A 97 -34.12 -0.91 46.29
N GLN A 98 -33.49 -0.10 45.41
CA GLN A 98 -33.92 1.22 44.81
C GLN A 98 -34.72 2.30 45.62
N PRO A 99 -34.80 3.60 45.18
CA PRO A 99 -33.81 4.53 44.55
C PRO A 99 -33.97 6.06 44.95
N GLN A 100 -33.24 6.99 44.27
CA GLN A 100 -33.54 8.44 43.99
C GLN A 100 -32.73 9.63 44.62
N ASN A 101 -32.17 10.48 43.72
CA ASN A 101 -32.21 11.98 43.60
C ASN A 101 -31.58 13.02 44.58
N ARG A 102 -30.91 14.02 43.94
CA ARG A 102 -30.83 15.50 44.17
C ARG A 102 -29.89 16.19 45.20
N THR A 103 -28.76 16.70 44.68
CA THR A 103 -28.25 18.12 44.71
C THR A 103 -28.18 19.01 45.98
N ASN A 104 -26.96 19.53 46.24
CA ASN A 104 -26.58 20.81 46.89
C ASN A 104 -26.83 20.94 48.44
N THR A 105 -26.13 21.78 49.24
CA THR A 105 -25.45 23.08 48.98
C THR A 105 -24.40 23.50 50.07
N ARG A 106 -23.35 24.26 49.69
CA ARG A 106 -22.59 25.36 50.41
C ARG A 106 -22.02 25.24 51.86
N LEU A 107 -20.70 25.58 51.97
CA LEU A 107 -20.02 26.52 52.94
C LEU A 107 -20.04 26.18 54.47
N LEU A 108 -19.22 26.74 55.40
CA LEU A 108 -18.14 27.77 55.44
C LEU A 108 -17.28 27.63 56.73
N MET A 109 -15.98 28.01 56.73
CA MET A 109 -15.14 28.67 57.79
C MET A 109 -13.64 28.57 57.41
N ASN A 110 -12.84 29.66 57.34
CA ASN A 110 -12.16 30.48 58.38
C ASN A 110 -10.92 29.81 59.04
N SER A 111 -9.77 30.48 59.31
CA SER A 111 -9.26 31.83 58.92
C SER A 111 -7.83 32.11 59.45
N GLN A 112 -6.96 32.81 58.68
CA GLN A 112 -5.78 33.61 59.14
C GLN A 112 -4.62 32.87 59.87
N SER A 113 -3.40 33.38 60.16
CA SER A 113 -2.44 34.39 59.61
C SER A 113 -1.16 34.40 60.53
N ASP A 114 0.07 34.89 60.28
CA ASP A 114 0.79 35.51 59.14
C ASP A 114 2.34 35.52 59.36
N SER A 115 3.15 36.08 58.43
CA SER A 115 4.61 36.41 58.53
C SER A 115 5.63 35.25 58.69
N GLY A 116 6.95 35.39 58.47
CA GLY A 116 7.76 36.44 57.81
C GLY A 116 9.28 36.41 58.11
N ALA A 117 10.13 36.33 57.07
CA ALA A 117 11.63 36.45 57.07
C ALA A 117 12.42 35.32 57.82
N GLN A 118 13.72 35.04 57.59
CA GLN A 118 14.84 35.76 56.96
C GLN A 118 15.76 34.84 56.10
N SER A 119 16.71 35.43 55.36
CA SER A 119 17.87 34.77 54.72
C SER A 119 19.20 35.28 55.34
N PRO A 120 20.34 34.57 55.22
CA PRO A 120 21.22 34.81 54.05
C PRO A 120 22.06 33.59 53.56
N THR A 121 22.58 33.69 52.34
CA THR A 121 23.67 32.84 51.79
C THR A 121 25.04 33.33 52.29
N PRO A 122 26.10 32.48 52.37
CA PRO A 122 27.06 32.45 51.25
C PRO A 122 27.81 31.13 50.98
N LEU A 123 27.93 30.80 49.68
CA LEU A 123 29.12 30.30 48.94
C LEU A 123 30.16 29.34 49.58
N LYS A 124 30.38 28.25 48.82
CA LYS A 124 31.67 27.71 48.28
C LYS A 124 32.34 26.45 48.88
N LEU A 125 32.71 25.61 47.90
CA LEU A 125 33.86 24.70 47.76
C LEU A 125 33.75 23.22 48.18
N GLU A 126 33.85 22.37 47.15
CA GLU A 126 34.66 21.15 47.02
C GLU A 126 34.82 20.22 48.23
N GLY A 127 34.18 19.03 48.13
CA GLY A 127 34.43 17.91 49.02
C GLY A 127 33.84 16.61 48.48
N SER A 128 34.70 15.62 48.19
CA SER A 128 34.30 14.26 47.84
C SER A 128 33.51 13.61 48.99
N SER A 129 32.29 13.15 48.74
CA SER A 129 31.48 12.42 49.72
C SER A 129 31.02 11.06 49.21
N THR A 130 31.81 10.02 49.48
CA THR A 130 31.28 8.67 49.63
C THR A 130 30.37 8.63 50.86
N MET A 131 29.05 8.65 50.70
CA MET A 131 28.01 8.14 51.62
C MET A 131 26.61 8.50 51.09
N ASP A 132 25.92 7.54 50.47
CA ASP A 132 24.45 7.54 50.41
C ASP A 132 23.88 6.10 50.39
N SER A 133 24.39 5.27 51.30
CA SER A 133 23.95 3.89 51.48
C SER A 133 22.69 3.80 52.35
N GLN A 134 21.63 4.53 52.02
CA GLN A 134 20.34 4.38 52.72
C GLN A 134 19.05 4.67 51.93
N ARG A 135 19.02 4.38 50.62
CA ARG A 135 17.76 4.35 49.83
C ARG A 135 17.57 3.13 48.91
N GLN A 136 17.91 1.93 49.39
CA GLN A 136 17.46 0.66 48.80
C GLN A 136 16.56 -0.14 49.75
N ARG A 137 15.25 -0.15 49.47
CA ARG A 137 14.34 -1.34 49.54
C ARG A 137 12.90 -0.93 49.25
N GLY A 138 12.38 -1.39 48.11
CA GLY A 138 11.00 -1.15 47.68
C GLY A 138 10.87 -1.37 46.17
N SER A 139 10.19 -2.45 45.77
CA SER A 139 9.97 -2.83 44.36
C SER A 139 11.22 -3.19 43.54
N GLU A 140 12.02 -4.14 44.02
CA GLU A 140 12.67 -5.07 43.09
C GLU A 140 11.56 -5.94 42.46
N SER A 141 11.40 -5.92 41.13
CA SER A 141 10.50 -6.87 40.46
C SER A 141 11.25 -8.18 40.22
N THR A 142 10.78 -9.25 40.86
CA THR A 142 11.26 -10.61 40.59
C THR A 142 10.89 -11.01 39.16
N THR A 143 11.86 -10.87 38.25
CA THR A 143 11.67 -11.18 36.84
C THR A 143 11.30 -12.65 36.68
N SER A 144 10.13 -12.94 36.08
CA SER A 144 9.64 -14.31 35.91
C SER A 144 10.66 -15.17 35.18
N GLN A 145 10.91 -16.38 35.67
CA GLN A 145 11.84 -17.34 35.05
C GLN A 145 11.45 -17.67 33.60
N HIS A 146 10.17 -17.53 33.24
CA HIS A 146 9.68 -17.69 31.87
C HIS A 146 10.08 -16.53 30.95
N LEU A 147 10.08 -15.28 31.47
CA LEU A 147 10.60 -14.12 30.75
C LEU A 147 12.12 -14.18 30.57
N VAL A 148 12.85 -14.67 31.59
CA VAL A 148 14.29 -14.96 31.46
C VAL A 148 14.52 -16.02 30.38
N ALA A 149 13.77 -17.13 30.40
CA ALA A 149 13.89 -18.18 29.38
C ALA A 149 13.54 -17.69 27.96
N LEU A 150 12.56 -16.77 27.80
CA LEU A 150 12.33 -16.10 26.51
C LEU A 150 13.51 -15.19 26.11
N GLY A 151 14.11 -14.48 27.06
CA GLY A 151 15.30 -13.65 26.86
C GLY A 151 16.62 -14.43 26.71
N GLU A 152 16.57 -15.76 26.75
CA GLU A 152 17.65 -16.68 26.36
C GLU A 152 17.49 -17.18 24.91
N LEU A 153 16.34 -16.92 24.25
CA LEU A 153 16.05 -17.30 22.88
C LEU A 153 16.36 -16.17 21.89
N GLU A 154 16.67 -16.55 20.65
CA GLU A 154 16.59 -15.65 19.50
C GLU A 154 15.22 -14.95 19.44
N PHE A 155 15.17 -13.63 19.18
CA PHE A 155 13.92 -12.86 19.22
C PHE A 155 12.80 -13.43 18.33
N ARG A 156 13.13 -13.94 17.12
CA ARG A 156 12.16 -14.61 16.24
C ARG A 156 11.47 -15.80 16.91
N LYS A 157 12.22 -16.60 17.67
CA LYS A 157 11.73 -17.76 18.43
C LYS A 157 10.84 -17.34 19.59
N ALA A 158 11.30 -16.37 20.40
CA ALA A 158 10.51 -15.82 21.50
C ALA A 158 9.18 -15.20 21.01
N PHE A 159 9.21 -14.46 19.90
CA PHE A 159 8.03 -13.84 19.31
C PHE A 159 7.03 -14.86 18.76
N LEU A 160 7.49 -15.94 18.11
CA LEU A 160 6.61 -17.01 17.63
C LEU A 160 5.87 -17.73 18.76
N ILE A 161 6.51 -17.93 19.92
CA ILE A 161 5.83 -18.44 21.13
C ILE A 161 4.73 -17.48 21.57
N LEU A 162 5.06 -16.18 21.70
CA LEU A 162 4.08 -15.15 22.11
C LEU A 162 2.93 -14.94 21.11
N ASN A 163 3.17 -15.17 19.81
CA ASN A 163 2.11 -15.23 18.78
C ASN A 163 1.21 -16.46 19.01
N TYR A 164 1.78 -17.66 19.06
CA TYR A 164 1.00 -18.91 19.11
C TYR A 164 0.28 -19.16 20.45
N LEU A 165 0.60 -18.40 21.49
CA LEU A 165 -0.17 -18.33 22.74
C LEU A 165 -1.47 -17.51 22.62
N GLY A 166 -1.65 -16.70 21.57
CA GLY A 166 -2.91 -16.01 21.29
C GLY A 166 -3.37 -14.97 22.33
N GLY A 167 -2.48 -14.54 23.23
CA GLY A 167 -2.82 -13.68 24.38
C GLY A 167 -3.13 -14.45 25.68
N LYS A 168 -2.85 -15.75 25.75
CA LYS A 168 -2.79 -16.49 27.03
C LYS A 168 -1.52 -16.13 27.82
N ASN A 169 -1.61 -16.21 29.15
CA ASN A 169 -0.46 -16.01 30.02
C ASN A 169 0.59 -17.11 29.78
N LEU A 170 1.86 -16.72 29.73
CA LEU A 170 2.98 -17.60 29.42
C LEU A 170 3.11 -18.73 30.46
N GLU A 171 3.03 -18.33 31.74
CA GLU A 171 3.06 -19.18 32.94
C GLU A 171 1.94 -20.24 33.00
N GLU A 172 0.81 -20.04 32.31
CA GLU A 172 -0.32 -20.99 32.30
C GLU A 172 -0.14 -22.13 31.29
N VAL A 173 0.77 -22.00 30.31
CA VAL A 173 0.78 -22.83 29.10
C VAL A 173 2.11 -23.56 28.86
N VAL A 174 3.24 -23.02 29.34
CA VAL A 174 4.58 -23.58 29.10
C VAL A 174 5.52 -23.31 30.28
N SER A 175 6.37 -24.27 30.66
CA SER A 175 7.37 -24.07 31.70
C SER A 175 8.67 -23.43 31.16
N ALA A 176 9.40 -22.72 32.02
CA ALA A 176 10.66 -22.07 31.63
C ALA A 176 11.67 -23.04 30.99
N ASP A 177 11.73 -24.29 31.45
CA ASP A 177 12.66 -25.29 30.92
C ASP A 177 12.17 -25.90 29.59
N GLN A 178 10.86 -25.93 29.32
CA GLN A 178 10.35 -26.22 27.99
C GLN A 178 10.75 -25.13 26.99
N ILE A 179 10.67 -23.84 27.39
CA ILE A 179 11.13 -22.72 26.56
C ILE A 179 12.62 -22.89 26.22
N ARG A 180 13.48 -23.18 27.21
CA ARG A 180 14.90 -23.47 27.00
C ARG A 180 15.14 -24.68 26.09
N GLY A 181 14.34 -25.75 26.26
CA GLY A 181 14.41 -26.96 25.42
C GLY A 181 14.12 -26.74 23.93
N TYR A 182 13.61 -25.57 23.53
CA TYR A 182 13.43 -25.19 22.14
C TYR A 182 14.59 -24.34 21.55
N LYS A 183 15.54 -23.88 22.37
CA LYS A 183 16.57 -22.88 22.01
C LYS A 183 17.37 -23.25 20.76
N ASP A 184 17.97 -24.43 20.76
CA ASP A 184 18.94 -24.84 19.73
C ASP A 184 18.29 -25.49 18.49
N LEU A 185 16.96 -25.47 18.39
CA LEU A 185 16.24 -26.03 17.24
C LEU A 185 16.39 -25.14 15.99
N PRO A 186 16.58 -25.72 14.78
CA PRO A 186 16.45 -25.01 13.51
C PRO A 186 15.03 -24.44 13.33
N MET A 187 14.88 -23.27 12.70
CA MET A 187 13.62 -22.50 12.71
C MET A 187 12.39 -23.27 12.17
N GLU A 188 12.55 -24.13 11.16
CA GLU A 188 11.43 -24.96 10.67
C GLU A 188 10.99 -26.03 11.69
N THR A 189 11.96 -26.69 12.35
CA THR A 189 11.68 -27.70 13.39
C THR A 189 11.16 -27.04 14.67
N PHE A 190 11.62 -25.83 14.97
CA PHE A 190 11.09 -24.98 16.02
C PHE A 190 9.61 -24.66 15.73
N GLU A 191 9.29 -24.03 14.59
CA GLU A 191 7.92 -23.61 14.24
C GLU A 191 6.92 -24.76 14.35
N SER A 192 7.23 -25.94 13.79
CA SER A 192 6.29 -27.06 13.89
C SER A 192 6.09 -27.51 15.33
N LYS A 193 7.15 -27.60 16.14
CA LYS A 193 7.01 -27.98 17.56
C LYS A 193 6.25 -26.93 18.38
N ILE A 194 6.44 -25.63 18.14
CA ILE A 194 5.69 -24.57 18.83
C ILE A 194 4.22 -24.56 18.37
N TRP A 195 3.96 -24.83 17.09
CA TRP A 195 2.60 -25.02 16.57
C TRP A 195 1.92 -26.23 17.22
N ASP A 196 2.56 -27.40 17.20
CA ASP A 196 2.01 -28.64 17.74
C ASP A 196 1.88 -28.60 19.28
N ALA A 197 2.71 -27.79 19.95
CA ALA A 197 2.61 -27.54 21.39
C ALA A 197 1.46 -26.59 21.76
N PHE A 198 1.27 -25.48 21.03
CA PHE A 198 0.38 -24.39 21.42
C PHE A 198 -0.66 -24.03 20.35
N GLY A 199 -0.23 -23.73 19.12
CA GLY A 199 -1.09 -23.19 18.06
C GLY A 199 -2.17 -24.15 17.55
N CYS A 200 -1.94 -25.46 17.60
CA CYS A 200 -2.91 -26.47 17.17
C CYS A 200 -4.01 -26.75 18.23
N ARG A 201 -3.87 -26.23 19.45
CA ARG A 201 -4.91 -26.30 20.49
C ARG A 201 -6.02 -25.31 20.12
N ARG A 202 -7.21 -25.84 19.83
CA ARG A 202 -8.22 -25.26 18.92
C ARG A 202 -8.81 -23.89 19.28
N ASP A 203 -8.43 -23.29 20.41
CA ASP A 203 -9.04 -22.08 20.96
C ASP A 203 -8.06 -20.91 21.20
N TYR A 204 -6.76 -21.06 20.89
CA TYR A 204 -5.75 -20.01 21.17
C TYR A 204 -5.51 -19.07 19.98
N ILE A 205 -5.13 -19.62 18.82
CA ILE A 205 -5.03 -18.86 17.56
C ILE A 205 -5.73 -19.61 16.43
N LYS A 206 -6.02 -18.89 15.35
CA LYS A 206 -6.58 -19.47 14.13
C LYS A 206 -5.48 -20.07 13.25
N GLU A 207 -5.84 -21.05 12.44
CA GLU A 207 -4.96 -21.60 11.39
C GLU A 207 -4.55 -20.54 10.34
N GLU A 208 -5.39 -19.54 10.07
CA GLU A 208 -5.06 -18.40 9.20
C GLU A 208 -3.98 -17.45 9.77
N ASP A 209 -3.66 -17.57 11.06
CA ASP A 209 -2.61 -16.81 11.75
C ASP A 209 -1.30 -17.61 11.97
N ARG A 210 -1.24 -18.86 11.50
CA ARG A 210 -0.01 -19.67 11.49
C ARG A 210 1.02 -19.05 10.55
N VAL A 211 2.27 -18.94 11.00
CA VAL A 211 3.38 -18.39 10.23
C VAL A 211 4.32 -19.51 9.83
N LYS A 212 4.24 -19.97 8.58
CA LYS A 212 5.14 -21.02 8.05
C LYS A 212 5.80 -20.58 6.76
N TYR A 213 7.13 -20.42 6.81
CA TYR A 213 7.99 -20.14 5.67
C TYR A 213 8.85 -21.37 5.31
N LEU A 214 9.17 -21.49 4.02
CA LEU A 214 10.11 -22.51 3.47
C LEU A 214 11.58 -22.11 3.69
N ASP A 215 11.83 -20.81 3.80
CA ASP A 215 13.14 -20.22 4.06
C ASP A 215 12.93 -19.04 5.02
N TRP A 216 13.41 -19.21 6.25
CA TRP A 216 13.33 -18.20 7.30
C TRP A 216 14.50 -17.21 7.25
N ASP A 217 15.60 -17.58 6.60
CA ASP A 217 16.87 -16.84 6.61
C ASP A 217 17.20 -16.21 5.24
N SER A 218 16.17 -16.11 4.38
CA SER A 218 16.10 -15.46 3.06
C SER A 218 16.58 -14.01 2.92
N GLY A 219 17.25 -13.45 3.94
CA GLY A 219 17.73 -12.06 4.02
C GLY A 219 16.63 -10.99 4.13
N LYS A 220 15.36 -11.36 3.95
CA LYS A 220 14.19 -10.48 3.94
C LYS A 220 13.96 -9.79 5.28
N ALA A 221 13.28 -8.64 5.21
CA ALA A 221 12.88 -7.87 6.37
C ALA A 221 11.80 -8.62 7.16
N HIS A 222 12.02 -8.82 8.46
CA HIS A 222 10.96 -9.34 9.34
C HIS A 222 10.07 -8.18 9.80
N ILE A 223 8.75 -8.40 9.83
CA ILE A 223 7.76 -7.42 10.31
C ILE A 223 6.93 -8.05 11.42
N TYR A 224 7.19 -7.61 12.64
CA TYR A 224 6.49 -8.03 13.85
C TYR A 224 5.23 -7.18 14.04
N HIS A 225 4.07 -7.81 14.24
CA HIS A 225 2.81 -7.12 14.46
C HIS A 225 2.30 -7.29 15.89
N CYS A 226 1.71 -6.23 16.44
CA CYS A 226 0.97 -6.26 17.70
C CYS A 226 -0.42 -5.66 17.49
N HIS A 227 -1.46 -6.35 17.96
CA HIS A 227 -2.83 -5.85 17.98
C HIS A 227 -3.20 -5.50 19.42
N VAL A 228 -3.56 -4.24 19.66
CA VAL A 228 -3.97 -3.70 20.96
C VAL A 228 -5.49 -3.57 20.99
N ASP A 229 -6.11 -4.21 21.97
CA ASP A 229 -7.56 -4.20 22.18
C ASP A 229 -7.99 -3.05 23.12
N PRO A 230 -9.27 -2.62 23.11
CA PRO A 230 -9.72 -1.42 23.82
C PRO A 230 -9.64 -1.42 25.36
N ASP A 231 -9.24 -2.54 25.98
CA ASP A 231 -8.95 -2.67 27.41
C ASP A 231 -7.46 -2.49 27.75
N GLY A 232 -6.61 -2.33 26.73
CA GLY A 232 -5.16 -2.22 26.86
C GLY A 232 -4.43 -3.57 26.86
N SER A 233 -5.14 -4.68 26.70
CA SER A 233 -4.53 -5.98 26.39
C SER A 233 -4.00 -6.01 24.95
N TYR A 234 -3.10 -6.93 24.65
CA TYR A 234 -2.54 -7.07 23.31
C TYR A 234 -2.12 -8.49 22.96
N ARG A 235 -2.13 -8.78 21.65
CA ARG A 235 -1.75 -10.06 21.05
C ARG A 235 -0.80 -9.85 19.89
N PHE A 236 0.14 -10.77 19.70
CA PHE A 236 1.15 -10.69 18.64
C PHE A 236 0.70 -11.39 17.36
N LYS A 237 1.29 -11.00 16.22
CA LYS A 237 1.09 -11.62 14.90
C LYS A 237 2.37 -11.54 14.07
N GLY A 238 2.61 -12.54 13.22
CA GLY A 238 3.84 -12.66 12.45
C GLY A 238 4.96 -13.39 13.22
N PRO A 239 6.25 -13.16 12.89
CA PRO A 239 6.73 -12.16 11.91
C PRO A 239 6.26 -12.44 10.49
N TYR A 240 6.03 -11.38 9.71
CA TYR A 240 5.78 -11.46 8.27
C TYR A 240 7.01 -11.01 7.48
N LEU A 241 7.35 -11.69 6.39
CA LEU A 241 8.50 -11.32 5.55
C LEU A 241 8.16 -10.18 4.59
N SER A 242 9.11 -9.27 4.37
CA SER A 242 9.04 -8.17 3.38
C SER A 242 10.33 -8.11 2.56
N LYS A 243 10.20 -7.88 1.25
CA LYS A 243 11.35 -7.71 0.33
C LYS A 243 12.14 -6.40 0.52
N GLN A 244 11.65 -5.47 1.35
CA GLN A 244 12.24 -4.15 1.52
C GLN A 244 12.37 -3.78 3.00
N ARG A 245 13.54 -3.25 3.37
CA ARG A 245 13.78 -2.55 4.65
C ARG A 245 13.78 -1.04 4.43
N ASN A 246 12.97 -0.33 5.19
CA ASN A 246 13.03 1.14 5.27
C ASN A 246 14.24 1.60 6.11
N VAL A 247 14.43 2.92 6.27
CA VAL A 247 15.57 3.49 7.01
C VAL A 247 15.54 3.10 8.49
N LEU A 248 14.35 3.09 9.11
CA LEU A 248 14.18 2.68 10.51
C LEU A 248 14.68 1.23 10.71
N GLN A 249 14.25 0.29 9.84
CA GLN A 249 14.66 -1.11 9.86
C GLN A 249 16.17 -1.31 9.62
N ARG A 250 16.76 -0.58 8.66
CA ARG A 250 18.21 -0.63 8.40
C ARG A 250 19.07 0.09 9.44
N THR A 251 18.45 0.77 10.40
CA THR A 251 19.16 1.52 11.46
C THR A 251 19.03 0.85 12.82
N LEU A 252 17.88 0.25 13.14
CA LEU A 252 17.62 -0.41 14.42
C LEU A 252 17.69 -1.94 14.38
N GLY A 253 17.64 -2.55 13.19
CA GLY A 253 17.31 -3.97 13.03
C GLY A 253 15.81 -4.18 12.94
N ASP A 254 15.40 -5.30 12.32
CA ASP A 254 13.98 -5.64 12.14
C ASP A 254 13.30 -5.96 13.48
N ASP A 255 14.05 -6.58 14.40
CA ASP A 255 13.61 -7.09 15.70
C ASP A 255 13.38 -5.99 16.75
N ASN A 256 13.97 -4.80 16.55
CA ASN A 256 13.76 -3.65 17.42
C ASN A 256 12.56 -2.78 17.00
N ILE A 257 11.70 -3.25 16.09
CA ILE A 257 10.55 -2.51 15.55
C ILE A 257 9.28 -3.36 15.60
N LEU A 258 8.21 -2.77 16.13
CA LEU A 258 6.90 -3.39 16.27
C LEU A 258 5.83 -2.57 15.54
N MET A 259 5.14 -3.17 14.56
CA MET A 259 3.99 -2.56 13.89
C MET A 259 2.73 -2.75 14.73
N VAL A 260 2.22 -1.66 15.30
CA VAL A 260 1.10 -1.69 16.25
C VAL A 260 -0.20 -1.30 15.54
N LYS A 261 -1.23 -2.15 15.70
CA LYS A 261 -2.60 -1.89 15.29
C LYS A 261 -3.47 -1.71 16.52
N PHE A 262 -4.16 -0.57 16.61
CA PHE A 262 -5.20 -0.34 17.60
C PHE A 262 -6.55 -0.72 16.99
N GLU A 263 -7.27 -1.63 17.65
CA GLU A 263 -8.60 -2.10 17.23
C GLU A 263 -9.70 -1.05 17.51
N GLU A 264 -10.89 -1.26 16.97
CA GLU A 264 -12.02 -0.32 17.13
C GLU A 264 -12.93 -0.67 18.32
N VAL A 265 -13.42 0.37 19.01
CA VAL A 265 -14.35 0.26 20.13
C VAL A 265 -15.73 -0.15 19.61
N LYS A 266 -16.06 -1.45 19.73
CA LYS A 266 -17.37 -2.00 19.35
C LYS A 266 -18.40 -1.84 20.47
N ASP A 267 -18.80 -0.61 20.76
CA ASP A 267 -19.84 -0.33 21.78
C ASP A 267 -21.25 -0.40 21.17
N GLU A 268 -21.88 -1.56 21.21
CA GLU A 268 -23.19 -1.80 20.57
C GLU A 268 -24.36 -1.01 21.20
N ARG A 269 -24.15 -0.32 22.34
CA ARG A 269 -25.22 0.35 23.10
C ARG A 269 -25.28 1.88 22.98
N TYR A 270 -24.30 2.53 22.34
CA TYR A 270 -24.35 3.98 22.11
C TYR A 270 -23.78 4.35 20.73
N SER A 271 -24.66 4.75 19.80
CA SER A 271 -24.28 5.25 18.47
C SER A 271 -23.71 6.69 18.48
N VAL A 272 -23.30 7.19 19.64
CA VAL A 272 -22.64 8.48 19.79
C VAL A 272 -21.16 8.31 19.40
N SER A 273 -20.68 9.13 18.48
CA SER A 273 -19.27 9.20 18.09
C SER A 273 -18.36 9.28 19.33
N SER A 274 -17.59 8.22 19.62
CA SER A 274 -16.62 8.23 20.72
C SER A 274 -15.63 9.37 20.54
N SER A 275 -15.51 10.23 21.55
CA SER A 275 -14.59 11.36 21.53
C SER A 275 -13.14 10.89 21.47
N LEU A 276 -12.25 11.77 20.98
CA LEU A 276 -10.82 11.51 20.95
C LEU A 276 -10.29 11.19 22.37
N ASP A 277 -10.84 11.84 23.39
CA ASP A 277 -10.49 11.64 24.79
C ASP A 277 -10.90 10.27 25.33
N ASN A 278 -11.98 9.66 24.83
CA ASN A 278 -12.37 8.28 25.18
C ASN A 278 -11.35 7.28 24.61
N TYR A 279 -10.95 7.44 23.35
CA TYR A 279 -9.86 6.64 22.75
C TYR A 279 -8.53 6.87 23.47
N PHE A 280 -8.20 8.11 23.83
CA PHE A 280 -6.98 8.42 24.57
C PHE A 280 -7.00 7.83 25.98
N ALA A 281 -8.11 7.92 26.72
CA ALA A 281 -8.24 7.35 28.06
C ALA A 281 -8.00 5.83 28.06
N LYS A 282 -8.51 5.11 27.06
CA LYS A 282 -8.29 3.66 26.89
C LYS A 282 -6.84 3.31 26.54
N TYR A 283 -6.21 4.06 25.62
CA TYR A 283 -4.88 3.72 25.10
C TYR A 283 -3.68 4.45 25.76
N ASN A 284 -3.91 5.43 26.63
CA ASN A 284 -2.88 6.16 27.38
C ASN A 284 -2.04 5.24 28.29
N LYS A 285 -2.57 4.10 28.73
CA LYS A 285 -1.79 3.07 29.44
C LYS A 285 -0.61 2.57 28.56
N VAL A 286 -0.91 2.16 27.34
CA VAL A 286 0.05 1.63 26.36
C VAL A 286 1.07 2.70 25.92
N LEU A 287 0.70 3.98 25.93
CA LEU A 287 1.65 5.08 25.68
C LEU A 287 2.68 5.22 26.82
N ARG A 288 2.25 5.07 28.09
CA ARG A 288 3.09 5.29 29.28
C ARG A 288 3.95 4.09 29.62
N GLU A 289 3.35 2.91 29.63
CA GLU A 289 4.02 1.65 30.00
C GLU A 289 4.77 1.01 28.82
N GLY A 290 4.40 1.35 27.58
CA GLY A 290 4.89 0.67 26.38
C GLY A 290 4.24 -0.71 26.16
N ILE A 291 4.78 -1.46 25.21
CA ILE A 291 4.38 -2.83 24.88
C ILE A 291 5.58 -3.73 25.19
N HIS A 292 5.39 -4.75 26.02
CA HIS A 292 6.45 -5.66 26.43
C HIS A 292 6.44 -6.92 25.57
N VAL A 293 7.62 -7.32 25.08
CA VAL A 293 7.83 -8.54 24.29
C VAL A 293 8.93 -9.34 24.95
N GLY A 294 8.55 -10.20 25.90
CA GLY A 294 9.50 -10.81 26.82
C GLY A 294 10.18 -9.74 27.69
N LEU A 295 11.51 -9.63 27.59
CA LEU A 295 12.33 -8.66 28.34
C LEU A 295 12.64 -7.36 27.58
N ARG A 296 12.03 -7.14 26.41
CA ARG A 296 12.14 -5.92 25.60
C ARG A 296 10.91 -5.03 25.75
N CYS A 297 11.11 -3.72 25.98
CA CYS A 297 10.03 -2.72 26.04
C CYS A 297 10.02 -1.81 24.80
N TYR A 298 8.88 -1.78 24.12
CA TYR A 298 8.64 -1.02 22.89
C TYR A 298 7.78 0.20 23.20
N ARG A 299 8.20 1.39 22.74
CA ARG A 299 7.50 2.66 22.96
C ARG A 299 7.13 3.34 21.64
N PHE A 300 6.07 4.15 21.65
CA PHE A 300 5.51 4.83 20.48
C PHE A 300 6.55 5.71 19.77
N PHE A 301 6.73 5.54 18.45
CA PHE A 301 7.81 6.21 17.72
C PHE A 301 7.34 7.05 16.54
N VAL A 302 6.52 6.49 15.63
CA VAL A 302 6.11 7.16 14.39
C VAL A 302 4.85 6.52 13.79
N PHE A 303 4.06 7.28 13.02
CA PHE A 303 2.93 6.76 12.25
C PHE A 303 2.85 7.32 10.82
N LYS A 304 2.06 6.67 9.95
CA LYS A 304 1.88 7.02 8.53
C LYS A 304 0.59 6.44 7.94
N ASP A 305 -0.03 7.10 6.97
CA ASP A 305 -1.17 6.52 6.22
C ASP A 305 -0.74 5.23 5.48
N GLY A 306 -1.56 4.17 5.55
CA GLY A 306 -1.29 2.87 4.88
C GLY A 306 -1.46 2.89 3.36
N GLY A 307 -2.08 3.94 2.81
CA GLY A 307 -2.26 4.17 1.38
C GLY A 307 -3.54 3.57 0.78
N LYS A 308 -3.77 3.86 -0.51
CA LYS A 308 -5.02 3.49 -1.23
C LYS A 308 -5.25 1.98 -1.39
N GLU A 309 -4.22 1.14 -1.27
CA GLU A 309 -4.34 -0.31 -1.51
C GLU A 309 -4.81 -1.11 -0.30
N GLU A 310 -4.34 -0.78 0.91
CA GLU A 310 -4.72 -1.53 2.11
C GLU A 310 -6.17 -1.22 2.51
N LYS A 311 -6.61 0.04 2.34
CA LYS A 311 -7.99 0.55 2.55
C LYS A 311 -9.09 -0.14 1.71
N LYS A 312 -8.77 -1.18 0.93
CA LYS A 312 -9.72 -1.95 0.10
C LYS A 312 -9.55 -3.48 0.13
N LYS A 313 -8.51 -4.04 0.75
CA LYS A 313 -8.12 -5.45 0.55
C LYS A 313 -8.30 -6.38 1.76
N ASP A 314 -8.26 -5.86 2.99
CA ASP A 314 -8.11 -6.71 4.19
C ASP A 314 -8.65 -6.01 5.46
N PRO A 315 -9.70 -6.55 6.12
CA PRO A 315 -10.30 -5.95 7.33
C PRO A 315 -9.42 -6.06 8.58
N THR A 316 -8.35 -6.87 8.56
CA THR A 316 -7.39 -6.89 9.66
C THR A 316 -6.48 -5.66 9.67
N THR A 317 -6.46 -4.86 8.60
CA THR A 317 -5.48 -3.79 8.39
C THR A 317 -5.97 -2.41 8.81
N SER A 318 -5.10 -1.63 9.44
CA SER A 318 -5.39 -0.24 9.81
C SER A 318 -5.16 0.71 8.62
N PRO A 319 -6.01 1.74 8.43
CA PRO A 319 -5.75 2.81 7.46
C PRO A 319 -4.53 3.68 7.82
N VAL A 320 -4.02 3.58 9.06
CA VAL A 320 -2.82 4.27 9.55
C VAL A 320 -1.88 3.24 10.21
N LYS A 321 -0.66 3.11 9.69
CA LYS A 321 0.40 2.28 10.28
C LYS A 321 1.04 3.02 11.45
N CYS A 322 1.09 2.38 12.61
CA CYS A 322 1.79 2.88 13.79
C CYS A 322 3.00 1.99 14.08
N PHE A 323 4.12 2.59 14.48
CA PHE A 323 5.38 1.90 14.75
C PHE A 323 5.86 2.28 16.15
N PHE A 324 6.17 1.24 16.92
CA PHE A 324 6.85 1.34 18.21
C PHE A 324 8.27 0.77 18.06
N VAL A 325 9.23 1.26 18.84
CA VAL A 325 10.63 0.81 18.79
C VAL A 325 11.11 0.35 20.17
N CYS A 326 12.01 -0.63 20.19
CA CYS A 326 12.62 -1.14 21.43
C CYS A 326 13.59 -0.10 22.02
N MET A 327 13.21 0.46 23.17
CA MET A 327 13.98 1.50 23.88
C MET A 327 14.81 0.92 25.02
N GLU A 328 14.29 -0.12 25.67
CA GLU A 328 14.83 -0.73 26.87
C GLU A 328 14.81 -2.26 26.69
N SER A 329 15.89 -2.94 27.06
CA SER A 329 15.93 -4.40 27.13
C SER A 329 16.85 -4.88 28.25
N VAL A 330 16.49 -6.00 28.85
CA VAL A 330 17.34 -6.75 29.80
C VAL A 330 17.49 -8.23 29.38
N ALA A 331 17.23 -8.55 28.10
CA ALA A 331 17.41 -9.90 27.57
C ALA A 331 18.91 -10.27 27.41
N SER A 332 19.27 -11.50 27.78
CA SER A 332 20.67 -11.98 27.75
C SER A 332 21.28 -12.12 26.35
N VAL A 333 20.44 -12.20 25.32
CA VAL A 333 20.83 -12.29 23.90
C VAL A 333 20.97 -10.92 23.21
N ASP A 334 20.55 -9.84 23.87
CA ASP A 334 20.53 -8.52 23.25
C ASP A 334 21.88 -7.82 23.40
N ASN A 335 22.44 -7.36 22.28
CA ASN A 335 23.72 -6.68 22.29
C ASN A 335 23.59 -5.28 22.94
N GLN A 336 24.52 -4.95 23.84
CA GLN A 336 24.42 -3.72 24.65
C GLN A 336 24.54 -2.42 23.82
N ASP A 337 25.08 -2.51 22.59
CA ASP A 337 25.26 -1.40 21.65
C ASP A 337 23.97 -0.90 20.95
N ASN A 338 22.78 -1.11 21.53
CA ASN A 338 21.55 -0.54 20.97
C ASN A 338 21.65 1.00 20.95
N ILE A 339 21.65 1.58 19.75
CA ILE A 339 21.85 3.02 19.55
C ILE A 339 20.77 3.92 20.19
N LEU A 340 19.66 3.36 20.66
CA LEU A 340 18.61 4.07 21.40
C LEU A 340 18.67 3.88 22.92
N CYS A 341 19.57 3.01 23.43
CA CYS A 341 19.69 2.72 24.85
C CYS A 341 20.01 3.99 25.66
N GLY A 342 19.32 4.15 26.79
CA GLY A 342 19.49 5.32 27.68
C GLY A 342 19.00 6.66 27.12
N LYS A 343 18.30 6.69 25.97
CA LYS A 343 17.76 7.92 25.37
C LYS A 343 16.29 8.12 25.71
N THR A 344 15.84 9.37 25.79
CA THR A 344 14.39 9.68 25.73
C THR A 344 13.85 9.41 24.31
N ILE A 345 12.53 9.27 24.13
CA ILE A 345 11.94 9.06 22.79
C ILE A 345 12.32 10.20 21.84
N ARG A 346 12.32 11.43 22.34
CA ARG A 346 12.74 12.64 21.63
C ARG A 346 14.19 12.57 21.14
N GLN A 347 15.10 12.16 22.03
CA GLN A 347 16.51 11.90 21.70
C GLN A 347 16.70 10.70 20.75
N ALA A 348 15.82 9.69 20.80
CA ALA A 348 15.82 8.59 19.85
C ALA A 348 15.33 9.02 18.45
N ARG A 349 14.41 9.99 18.35
CA ARG A 349 14.01 10.59 17.07
C ARG A 349 15.11 11.46 16.46
N SER A 350 15.86 12.22 17.27
CA SER A 350 16.93 13.09 16.76
C SER A 350 18.08 12.34 16.07
N VAL A 351 18.32 11.06 16.42
CA VAL A 351 19.25 10.16 15.71
C VAL A 351 18.95 10.05 14.21
N PHE A 352 17.69 10.25 13.78
CA PHE A 352 17.32 10.23 12.37
C PHE A 352 17.25 11.62 11.74
N MET A 353 16.70 12.62 12.45
CA MET A 353 16.59 14.01 12.00
C MET A 353 16.14 14.95 13.12
N HIS A 354 16.52 16.23 13.07
CA HIS A 354 16.26 17.23 14.13
C HIS A 354 14.85 17.86 13.99
N VAL A 355 13.79 17.04 14.00
CA VAL A 355 12.38 17.43 13.77
C VAL A 355 11.81 18.46 14.76
N ASP A 356 12.43 18.66 15.92
CA ASP A 356 11.92 19.52 17.00
C ASP A 356 11.73 20.99 16.61
N ASN A 357 12.52 21.50 15.66
CA ASN A 357 12.44 22.90 15.20
C ASN A 357 11.37 23.15 14.12
N LEU A 358 10.53 22.15 13.80
CA LEU A 358 9.42 22.31 12.86
C LEU A 358 8.31 23.22 13.43
N SER A 359 7.46 23.75 12.54
CA SER A 359 6.44 24.74 12.91
C SER A 359 5.15 24.18 13.52
N SER A 360 4.97 22.85 13.58
CA SER A 360 3.79 22.21 14.21
C SER A 360 3.98 20.70 14.42
N LEU A 361 3.17 20.11 15.29
CA LEU A 361 3.11 18.65 15.52
C LEU A 361 2.62 17.87 14.29
N SER A 362 1.72 18.45 13.48
CA SER A 362 1.30 17.88 12.19
C SER A 362 2.49 17.74 11.25
N ASN A 363 3.31 18.79 11.15
CA ASN A 363 4.53 18.78 10.35
C ASN A 363 5.57 17.79 10.92
N TYR A 364 5.70 17.70 12.25
CA TYR A 364 6.62 16.77 12.94
C TYR A 364 6.45 15.34 12.43
N MET A 365 5.25 14.75 12.55
CA MET A 365 5.03 13.37 12.11
C MET A 365 5.00 13.23 10.58
N ALA A 366 4.50 14.21 9.84
CA ALA A 366 4.54 14.19 8.38
C ALA A 366 5.98 14.08 7.85
N ARG A 367 6.93 14.87 8.41
CA ARG A 367 8.35 14.81 8.04
C ARG A 367 9.06 13.59 8.65
N PHE A 368 8.83 13.26 9.92
CA PHE A 368 9.47 12.11 10.57
C PHE A 368 9.12 10.78 9.87
N SER A 369 7.91 10.65 9.32
CA SER A 369 7.48 9.49 8.52
C SER A 369 8.30 9.24 7.23
N LEU A 370 9.23 10.11 6.86
CA LEU A 370 10.16 9.89 5.74
C LEU A 370 11.07 8.67 5.97
N ILE A 371 11.43 8.32 7.21
CA ILE A 371 12.23 7.12 7.53
C ILE A 371 11.49 5.81 7.20
N LEU A 372 10.16 5.87 7.15
CA LEU A 372 9.25 4.77 6.74
C LEU A 372 9.03 4.76 5.21
N SER A 373 9.97 5.28 4.42
CA SER A 373 9.87 5.24 2.96
C SER A 373 10.33 3.88 2.44
N LYS A 374 9.62 3.35 1.43
CA LYS A 374 10.11 2.22 0.63
C LYS A 374 11.20 2.74 -0.30
N THR A 375 12.44 2.44 0.04
CA THR A 375 13.68 2.96 -0.57
C THR A 375 14.78 1.91 -0.55
N MET A 376 15.75 2.10 -1.43
CA MET A 376 17.03 1.38 -1.44
C MET A 376 18.13 2.33 -1.00
N ASN A 377 19.00 1.91 -0.08
CA ASN A 377 20.20 2.67 0.26
C ASN A 377 21.15 2.69 -0.96
N LEU A 378 21.66 3.85 -1.34
CA LEU A 378 22.80 3.94 -2.25
C LEU A 378 24.06 3.73 -1.42
N GLU A 379 24.89 2.75 -1.80
CA GLU A 379 26.12 2.42 -1.08
C GLU A 379 27.22 3.44 -1.40
N VAL A 380 27.13 4.60 -0.73
CA VAL A 380 28.08 5.70 -0.78
C VAL A 380 28.41 6.16 0.64
N ASP A 381 29.70 6.36 0.90
CA ASP A 381 30.15 7.01 2.13
C ASP A 381 29.98 8.53 1.98
N LEU A 382 28.98 9.07 2.69
CA LEU A 382 28.62 10.49 2.64
C LEU A 382 29.69 11.41 3.25
N SER A 383 30.69 10.89 3.97
CA SER A 383 31.85 11.69 4.41
C SER A 383 32.77 12.10 3.26
N PHE A 384 32.73 11.36 2.13
CA PHE A 384 33.44 11.69 0.89
C PHE A 384 32.51 12.21 -0.22
N VAL A 385 31.33 12.74 0.13
CA VAL A 385 30.38 13.35 -0.80
C VAL A 385 30.25 14.84 -0.50
N ASP A 386 30.49 15.68 -1.51
CA ASP A 386 30.46 17.13 -1.43
C ASP A 386 29.01 17.64 -1.60
N ILE A 387 28.31 17.82 -0.47
CA ILE A 387 26.88 18.19 -0.43
C ILE A 387 26.76 19.72 -0.33
N LYS A 388 26.71 20.38 -1.48
CA LYS A 388 26.65 21.85 -1.58
C LYS A 388 25.22 22.39 -1.56
N PRO A 389 24.94 23.42 -0.76
CA PRO A 389 23.73 24.22 -0.92
C PRO A 389 23.85 25.09 -2.19
N ILE A 390 22.76 25.19 -2.95
CA ILE A 390 22.54 26.18 -4.01
C ILE A 390 21.21 26.88 -3.76
N ALA A 391 21.00 28.10 -4.28
CA ALA A 391 19.74 28.82 -4.11
C ALA A 391 18.55 28.09 -4.80
N ASP A 392 17.32 28.50 -4.53
CA ASP A 392 16.20 28.25 -5.45
C ASP A 392 16.07 29.41 -6.44
N GLU A 393 15.70 29.13 -7.69
CA GLU A 393 15.49 30.19 -8.69
C GLU A 393 14.14 30.88 -8.44
N PRO A 394 14.09 32.20 -8.17
CA PRO A 394 12.82 32.89 -7.91
C PRO A 394 12.04 33.15 -9.20
N CYS A 395 10.72 33.00 -9.14
CA CYS A 395 9.82 33.46 -10.20
C CYS A 395 9.85 35.00 -10.28
N ARG A 396 9.70 35.54 -11.50
CA ARG A 396 9.82 36.98 -11.76
C ARG A 396 8.67 37.54 -12.58
N ASP A 397 8.22 38.74 -12.23
CA ASP A 397 7.27 39.49 -13.05
C ASP A 397 7.92 40.04 -14.34
N LYS A 398 7.15 40.76 -15.15
CA LYS A 398 7.60 41.33 -16.42
C LYS A 398 8.64 42.44 -16.26
N ASP A 399 8.73 43.03 -15.07
CA ASP A 399 9.68 44.09 -14.71
C ASP A 399 10.93 43.52 -14.00
N GLY A 400 10.97 42.21 -13.77
CA GLY A 400 12.09 41.46 -13.20
C GLY A 400 12.06 41.30 -11.68
N ASN A 401 11.03 41.78 -10.98
CA ASN A 401 10.91 41.67 -9.52
C ASN A 401 10.52 40.25 -9.12
N ALA A 402 10.94 39.81 -7.92
CA ALA A 402 10.54 38.50 -7.40
C ALA A 402 9.03 38.47 -7.06
N VAL A 403 8.32 37.44 -7.54
CA VAL A 403 6.89 37.24 -7.25
C VAL A 403 6.72 36.51 -5.92
N TYR A 404 5.77 36.93 -5.10
CA TYR A 404 5.49 36.34 -3.79
C TYR A 404 4.11 35.69 -3.76
N GLY A 405 4.01 34.52 -3.10
CA GLY A 405 2.75 33.82 -2.86
C GLY A 405 1.91 34.43 -1.74
N THR A 406 0.69 33.93 -1.57
CA THR A 406 -0.26 34.38 -0.54
C THR A 406 0.21 34.15 0.90
N ASP A 407 1.24 33.31 1.11
CA ASP A 407 1.89 33.07 2.39
C ASP A 407 3.12 33.96 2.67
N GLY A 408 3.41 34.91 1.77
CA GLY A 408 4.52 35.85 1.89
C GLY A 408 5.90 35.30 1.51
N LYS A 409 5.99 34.08 0.96
CA LYS A 409 7.26 33.54 0.43
C LYS A 409 7.43 33.85 -1.07
N PRO A 410 8.66 33.98 -1.59
CA PRO A 410 8.88 34.03 -3.03
C PRO A 410 8.40 32.73 -3.68
N LEU A 411 7.71 32.84 -4.81
CA LEU A 411 7.46 31.72 -5.71
C LEU A 411 8.79 31.32 -6.38
N ILE A 412 8.96 30.03 -6.66
CA ILE A 412 10.21 29.48 -7.19
C ILE A 412 9.99 28.54 -8.37
N HIS A 413 10.95 28.53 -9.28
CA HIS A 413 10.97 27.66 -10.47
C HIS A 413 11.58 26.28 -10.20
N THR A 414 12.08 26.01 -8.99
CA THR A 414 12.92 24.83 -8.70
C THR A 414 12.51 23.99 -7.49
N ASP A 415 11.27 24.10 -6.99
CA ASP A 415 10.86 23.36 -5.78
C ASP A 415 11.11 21.85 -5.93
N GLY A 416 11.96 21.32 -5.05
CA GLY A 416 12.17 19.88 -4.93
C GLY A 416 13.20 19.29 -5.88
N THR A 417 13.90 20.06 -6.74
CA THR A 417 14.94 19.53 -7.63
C THR A 417 16.34 20.14 -7.44
N GLY A 418 17.35 19.28 -7.55
CA GLY A 418 18.77 19.61 -7.40
C GLY A 418 19.63 18.77 -8.36
N PHE A 419 20.94 18.70 -8.13
CA PHE A 419 21.85 17.99 -9.04
C PHE A 419 22.66 16.87 -8.39
N ILE A 420 23.00 15.86 -9.18
CA ILE A 420 23.91 14.77 -8.84
C ILE A 420 25.02 14.64 -9.88
N SER A 421 26.25 14.50 -9.42
CA SER A 421 27.41 14.22 -10.27
C SER A 421 27.30 12.86 -10.97
N HIS A 422 27.84 12.78 -12.19
CA HIS A 422 27.69 11.62 -13.08
C HIS A 422 28.22 10.31 -12.47
N ASP A 423 29.30 10.37 -11.68
CA ASP A 423 29.90 9.19 -11.02
C ASP A 423 29.03 8.62 -9.89
N LEU A 424 28.27 9.46 -9.19
CA LEU A 424 27.27 9.02 -8.21
C LEU A 424 26.02 8.49 -8.91
N ALA A 425 25.58 9.14 -9.99
CA ALA A 425 24.40 8.72 -10.75
C ALA A 425 24.56 7.34 -11.41
N LEU A 426 25.77 7.00 -11.86
CA LEU A 426 26.10 5.66 -12.40
C LEU A 426 25.96 4.53 -11.37
N LYS A 427 25.98 4.82 -10.06
CA LYS A 427 25.72 3.83 -9.00
C LYS A 427 24.23 3.54 -8.79
N CYS A 428 23.33 4.38 -9.30
CA CYS A 428 21.90 4.19 -9.13
C CYS A 428 21.37 3.10 -10.08
N PRO A 429 20.56 2.14 -9.60
CA PRO A 429 20.01 1.09 -10.45
C PRO A 429 19.00 1.68 -11.45
N LYS A 430 19.08 1.25 -12.72
CA LYS A 430 18.11 1.64 -13.75
C LYS A 430 16.73 1.03 -13.45
N ASN A 431 15.69 1.68 -13.95
CA ASN A 431 14.29 1.21 -13.88
C ASN A 431 13.78 0.93 -12.44
N GLN A 432 14.23 1.71 -11.45
CA GLN A 432 13.77 1.54 -10.07
C GLN A 432 12.43 2.25 -9.83
N VAL A 433 11.48 1.57 -9.18
CA VAL A 433 10.17 2.11 -8.80
C VAL A 433 9.83 1.69 -7.37
N LYS A 434 9.62 2.67 -6.48
CA LYS A 434 9.34 2.48 -5.04
C LYS A 434 10.36 1.58 -4.33
N GLY A 435 11.64 1.74 -4.65
CA GLY A 435 12.75 0.94 -4.14
C GLY A 435 12.94 -0.43 -4.80
N THR A 436 12.04 -0.89 -5.68
CA THR A 436 12.18 -2.16 -6.41
C THR A 436 12.78 -1.91 -7.79
N CYS A 437 13.86 -2.60 -8.14
CA CYS A 437 14.32 -2.67 -9.53
C CYS A 437 13.32 -3.47 -10.36
N LEU A 438 12.72 -2.87 -11.39
CA LEU A 438 12.03 -3.63 -12.42
C LEU A 438 13.09 -4.42 -13.20
N GLN A 439 12.96 -5.75 -13.29
CA GLN A 439 13.87 -6.57 -14.09
C GLN A 439 13.95 -5.98 -15.51
N ALA A 440 15.18 -5.67 -15.95
CA ALA A 440 15.39 -5.22 -17.32
C ALA A 440 14.87 -6.29 -18.27
N SER A 441 14.06 -5.92 -19.27
CA SER A 441 13.39 -6.89 -20.14
C SER A 441 14.42 -7.79 -20.82
N ASN A 442 14.41 -9.09 -20.48
CA ASN A 442 15.51 -10.05 -20.65
C ASN A 442 15.99 -10.33 -22.10
N ILE A 443 15.48 -9.59 -23.09
CA ILE A 443 15.71 -9.80 -24.52
C ILE A 443 16.79 -8.86 -25.09
N GLU A 444 17.21 -7.80 -24.40
CA GLU A 444 18.29 -6.93 -24.92
C GLU A 444 19.63 -7.66 -25.10
N ARG A 445 19.88 -8.74 -24.35
CA ARG A 445 21.08 -9.59 -24.52
C ARG A 445 21.03 -10.54 -25.71
N LEU A 446 19.84 -10.85 -26.26
CA LEU A 446 19.69 -11.76 -27.40
C LEU A 446 20.20 -11.17 -28.73
N ARG A 447 20.51 -9.87 -28.78
CA ARG A 447 21.20 -9.24 -29.92
C ARG A 447 22.71 -9.51 -29.97
N VAL A 448 23.34 -9.88 -28.85
CA VAL A 448 24.81 -9.88 -28.72
C VAL A 448 25.49 -11.10 -29.38
N HIS A 449 24.74 -12.16 -29.70
CA HIS A 449 25.33 -13.39 -30.27
C HIS A 449 25.65 -13.35 -31.77
N ASN A 450 25.24 -12.30 -32.51
CA ASN A 450 25.37 -12.27 -33.98
C ASN A 450 26.45 -11.33 -34.53
N GLU A 451 27.11 -10.51 -33.70
CA GLU A 451 28.18 -9.61 -34.16
C GLU A 451 29.43 -9.76 -33.29
N VAL A 452 30.51 -10.27 -33.89
CA VAL A 452 31.82 -10.36 -33.23
C VAL A 452 32.51 -9.00 -33.32
N MET A 453 32.35 -8.21 -32.27
CA MET A 453 33.10 -6.99 -32.01
C MET A 453 34.00 -7.18 -30.77
N GLU A 454 35.24 -6.70 -30.85
CA GLU A 454 36.26 -6.95 -29.83
C GLU A 454 35.93 -6.26 -28.50
N GLN A 455 36.19 -6.96 -27.39
CA GLN A 455 35.79 -6.52 -26.06
C GLN A 455 36.74 -5.46 -25.48
N ASN A 456 36.49 -4.18 -25.78
CA ASN A 456 37.06 -3.08 -25.00
C ASN A 456 36.43 -3.07 -23.58
N PRO A 457 37.21 -3.18 -22.49
CA PRO A 457 36.66 -3.32 -21.13
C PRO A 457 35.86 -2.12 -20.60
N GLU A 458 35.99 -0.94 -21.22
CA GLU A 458 35.39 0.30 -20.72
C GLU A 458 33.88 0.42 -21.01
N CYS A 459 33.31 -0.40 -21.90
CA CYS A 459 31.90 -0.32 -22.29
C CYS A 459 30.90 -1.03 -21.34
N LEU A 460 31.35 -1.49 -20.16
CA LEU A 460 30.48 -2.23 -19.20
C LEU A 460 29.49 -1.36 -18.40
N HIS A 461 29.55 -0.03 -18.50
CA HIS A 461 28.68 0.91 -17.79
C HIS A 461 27.85 1.78 -18.75
N GLY A 462 26.64 1.34 -19.09
CA GLY A 462 25.71 2.15 -19.89
C GLY A 462 25.03 3.27 -19.08
N ASP A 463 24.50 4.28 -19.77
CA ASP A 463 24.13 5.62 -19.26
C ASP A 463 23.30 5.68 -17.96
N PRO A 464 23.55 6.65 -17.05
CA PRO A 464 22.81 6.78 -15.80
C PRO A 464 21.33 7.16 -16.00
N PRO A 465 20.45 6.91 -15.01
CA PRO A 465 19.10 7.46 -15.00
C PRO A 465 19.14 9.00 -14.91
N LEU A 466 18.42 9.69 -15.81
CA LEU A 466 18.39 11.15 -15.95
C LEU A 466 17.92 11.86 -14.67
N LEU A 467 16.80 11.39 -14.08
CA LEU A 467 16.28 11.86 -12.80
C LEU A 467 16.28 10.73 -11.76
N ILE A 468 16.62 11.07 -10.53
CA ILE A 468 16.67 10.15 -9.39
C ILE A 468 15.85 10.76 -8.25
N GLN A 469 14.69 10.20 -7.94
CA GLN A 469 13.92 10.60 -6.75
C GLN A 469 14.58 9.98 -5.51
N PHE A 470 14.85 10.81 -4.50
CA PHE A 470 15.60 10.41 -3.31
C PHE A 470 14.97 10.86 -1.97
N ARG A 471 15.53 10.37 -0.87
CA ARG A 471 15.62 11.06 0.43
C ARG A 471 17.08 11.05 0.88
N LEU A 472 17.52 12.07 1.59
CA LEU A 472 18.87 12.15 2.15
C LEU A 472 18.75 12.55 3.60
N PHE A 473 19.35 11.75 4.47
CA PHE A 473 19.51 12.01 5.90
C PHE A 473 20.99 12.28 6.13
N ASN A 474 21.33 13.45 6.67
CA ASN A 474 22.73 13.83 6.89
C ASN A 474 22.85 14.81 8.06
N ASN A 475 23.53 14.42 9.13
CA ASN A 475 23.83 15.24 10.31
C ASN A 475 22.58 15.98 10.85
N GLY A 476 21.49 15.24 11.07
CA GLY A 476 20.21 15.76 11.54
C GLY A 476 19.31 16.42 10.47
N ARG A 477 19.85 16.76 9.29
CA ARG A 477 19.08 17.31 8.16
C ARG A 477 18.33 16.20 7.43
N ALA A 478 17.10 16.46 7.01
CA ALA A 478 16.34 15.57 6.12
C ALA A 478 15.90 16.31 4.84
N VAL A 479 16.34 15.78 3.70
CA VAL A 479 16.10 16.34 2.35
C VAL A 479 15.25 15.35 1.54
N LYS A 480 14.30 15.86 0.76
CA LYS A 480 13.47 15.09 -0.19
C LYS A 480 13.39 15.86 -1.50
N GLY A 481 13.68 15.19 -2.60
CA GLY A 481 13.58 15.79 -3.93
C GLY A 481 13.86 14.80 -5.07
N THR A 482 14.06 15.35 -6.26
CA THR A 482 14.78 14.71 -7.36
C THR A 482 16.18 15.27 -7.50
N PHE A 483 17.12 14.43 -7.95
CA PHE A 483 18.39 14.89 -8.50
C PHE A 483 18.41 14.68 -10.01
N LEU A 484 18.71 15.74 -10.75
CA LEU A 484 19.04 15.74 -12.17
C LEU A 484 20.54 15.43 -12.35
N VAL A 485 20.87 14.49 -13.23
CA VAL A 485 22.27 14.19 -13.58
C VAL A 485 22.92 15.41 -14.22
N ASN A 486 24.09 15.79 -13.72
CA ASN A 486 24.86 16.91 -14.22
C ASN A 486 26.34 16.54 -14.37
N LYS A 487 26.76 16.33 -15.62
CA LYS A 487 28.14 16.02 -16.04
C LYS A 487 29.11 17.20 -15.88
N LYS A 488 28.62 18.43 -15.68
CA LYS A 488 29.46 19.62 -15.39
C LYS A 488 29.86 19.72 -13.89
N LEU A 489 29.39 18.81 -13.04
CA LEU A 489 29.80 18.73 -11.64
C LEU A 489 31.08 17.91 -11.46
N ASN A 490 31.90 18.33 -10.49
CA ASN A 490 33.00 17.53 -9.97
C ASN A 490 32.49 16.17 -9.43
N HIS A 491 33.33 15.15 -9.47
CA HIS A 491 33.00 13.83 -8.93
C HIS A 491 32.56 13.90 -7.46
N ARG A 492 31.65 13.01 -7.08
CA ARG A 492 31.07 12.91 -5.71
C ARG A 492 30.36 14.16 -5.21
N THR A 493 29.88 15.04 -6.10
CA THR A 493 29.12 16.25 -5.73
C THR A 493 27.61 16.01 -5.75
N LEU A 494 26.90 16.55 -4.75
CA LEU A 494 25.44 16.72 -4.71
C LEU A 494 25.09 18.19 -4.50
N HIS A 495 24.16 18.75 -5.27
CA HIS A 495 23.64 20.10 -5.09
C HIS A 495 22.19 20.05 -4.56
N VAL A 496 21.94 20.72 -3.43
CA VAL A 496 20.64 20.73 -2.73
C VAL A 496 20.11 22.16 -2.62
N ARG A 497 18.85 22.38 -2.97
CA ARG A 497 18.14 23.68 -2.84
C ARG A 497 17.34 23.77 -1.52
N PRO A 498 17.13 24.97 -0.95
CA PRO A 498 16.31 25.19 0.25
C PRO A 498 14.95 24.49 0.21
N SER A 499 14.26 24.56 -0.92
CA SER A 499 12.97 23.90 -1.18
C SER A 499 12.99 22.40 -0.88
N MET A 500 14.09 21.72 -1.19
CA MET A 500 14.27 20.28 -1.00
C MET A 500 14.44 19.90 0.48
N ILE A 501 14.87 20.83 1.33
CA ILE A 501 15.16 20.57 2.74
C ILE A 501 13.84 20.59 3.51
N LYS A 502 13.45 19.45 4.07
CA LYS A 502 12.16 19.29 4.75
C LYS A 502 12.32 19.21 6.29
N VAL A 503 13.54 19.03 6.80
CA VAL A 503 13.97 19.23 8.21
C VAL A 503 15.41 19.77 8.21
N GLU A 504 15.69 20.80 9.01
CA GLU A 504 17.03 21.40 9.15
C GLU A 504 17.81 20.87 10.36
N THR A 505 19.15 20.93 10.28
CA THR A 505 20.03 20.58 11.41
C THR A 505 19.93 21.62 12.53
N ASP A 506 19.43 21.22 13.70
CA ASP A 506 19.59 22.03 14.93
C ASP A 506 21.09 22.20 15.29
N PRO A 507 21.63 23.43 15.36
CA PRO A 507 23.01 23.66 15.80
C PRO A 507 23.30 23.18 17.22
N LYS A 508 22.31 23.16 18.12
CA LYS A 508 22.44 22.67 19.51
C LYS A 508 22.69 21.15 19.57
N LEU A 509 22.24 20.42 18.55
CA LEU A 509 22.38 18.98 18.43
C LEU A 509 23.51 18.58 17.47
N SER A 510 24.34 19.52 16.99
CA SER A 510 25.44 19.27 16.05
C SER A 510 26.45 18.21 16.49
N ASN A 511 26.68 18.05 17.79
CA ASN A 511 27.55 17.02 18.38
C ASN A 511 26.82 15.69 18.67
N THR A 512 25.56 15.53 18.26
CA THR A 512 24.75 14.32 18.49
C THR A 512 24.93 13.34 17.35
N PHE A 513 25.10 12.05 17.67
CA PHE A 513 25.14 10.99 16.66
C PHE A 513 23.87 10.99 15.81
N SER A 514 24.04 11.15 14.49
CA SER A 514 22.99 11.09 13.47
C SER A 514 23.27 9.95 12.49
N LYS A 515 22.23 9.24 12.03
CA LYS A 515 22.37 8.20 11.02
C LYS A 515 22.28 8.78 9.61
N ASN A 516 23.44 8.90 8.96
CA ASN A 516 23.51 9.39 7.59
C ASN A 516 23.16 8.28 6.57
N SER A 517 22.40 8.61 5.53
CA SER A 517 21.98 7.68 4.44
C SER A 517 21.43 8.42 3.22
N LEU A 518 21.64 7.86 2.02
CA LEU A 518 21.09 8.36 0.75
C LEU A 518 20.19 7.28 0.15
N GLU A 519 18.91 7.62 -0.03
CA GLU A 519 17.81 6.67 -0.13
C GLU A 519 17.07 6.82 -1.45
N ILE A 520 17.36 5.94 -2.41
CA ILE A 520 16.77 5.96 -3.74
C ILE A 520 15.36 5.40 -3.70
N VAL A 521 14.43 6.13 -4.33
CA VAL A 521 12.99 5.84 -4.34
C VAL A 521 12.59 5.28 -5.69
N GLY A 522 13.13 5.87 -6.76
CA GLY A 522 12.90 5.48 -8.12
C GLY A 522 13.56 6.46 -9.09
N THR A 523 13.57 6.09 -10.36
CA THR A 523 14.31 6.79 -11.41
C THR A 523 13.40 7.24 -12.54
N SER A 524 13.86 8.16 -13.38
CA SER A 524 13.38 8.28 -14.77
C SER A 524 13.44 6.91 -15.44
N CYS A 525 12.32 6.46 -15.99
CA CYS A 525 12.17 5.15 -16.63
C CYS A 525 11.53 5.35 -18.01
N ARG A 526 11.73 4.41 -18.95
CA ARG A 526 10.99 4.42 -20.22
C ARG A 526 9.47 4.44 -19.94
N PRO A 527 8.70 5.39 -20.49
CA PRO A 527 7.26 5.47 -20.26
C PRO A 527 6.53 4.15 -20.58
N LYS A 528 5.61 3.77 -19.70
CA LYS A 528 4.62 2.73 -19.96
C LYS A 528 3.49 3.30 -20.83
N LYS A 529 2.63 2.46 -21.40
CA LYS A 529 1.47 2.89 -22.19
C LYS A 529 0.61 3.86 -21.36
N THR A 530 0.28 4.99 -21.96
CA THR A 530 -0.41 6.09 -21.28
C THR A 530 -1.91 5.98 -21.47
N PHE A 531 -2.64 6.26 -20.40
CA PHE A 531 -4.10 6.22 -20.35
C PHE A 531 -4.63 7.53 -19.79
N LEU A 532 -5.79 7.96 -20.29
CA LEU A 532 -6.57 9.02 -19.65
C LEU A 532 -7.08 8.57 -18.27
N SER A 533 -7.51 9.54 -17.46
CA SER A 533 -8.30 9.33 -16.24
C SER A 533 -9.71 9.89 -16.43
N LYS A 534 -10.68 9.49 -15.60
CA LYS A 534 -12.06 10.04 -15.66
C LYS A 534 -12.05 11.57 -15.53
N ASN A 535 -11.19 12.11 -14.66
CA ASN A 535 -11.00 13.54 -14.48
C ASN A 535 -10.48 14.18 -15.78
N LEU A 536 -9.41 13.64 -16.37
CA LEU A 536 -8.82 14.18 -17.59
C LEU A 536 -9.77 14.09 -18.79
N ILE A 537 -10.59 13.04 -18.91
CA ILE A 537 -11.65 12.95 -19.92
C ILE A 537 -12.68 14.08 -19.74
N ALA A 538 -13.13 14.32 -18.51
CA ALA A 538 -14.09 15.39 -18.22
C ALA A 538 -13.51 16.80 -18.50
N LEU A 539 -12.26 17.04 -18.11
CA LEU A 539 -11.55 18.31 -18.37
C LEU A 539 -11.33 18.53 -19.87
N LEU A 540 -10.84 17.54 -20.61
CA LEU A 540 -10.63 17.62 -22.06
C LEU A 540 -11.95 17.81 -22.81
N SER A 541 -13.02 17.12 -22.41
CA SER A 541 -14.35 17.26 -23.00
C SER A 541 -14.94 18.66 -22.77
N TYR A 542 -14.76 19.24 -21.57
CA TYR A 542 -15.14 20.63 -21.31
C TYR A 542 -14.29 21.64 -22.07
N GLY A 543 -13.00 21.35 -22.25
CA GLY A 543 -12.08 22.12 -23.10
C GLY A 543 -12.39 22.02 -24.60
N GLY A 544 -13.43 21.28 -25.02
CA GLY A 544 -13.89 21.23 -26.41
C GLY A 544 -13.40 20.05 -27.23
N VAL A 545 -12.68 19.08 -26.64
CA VAL A 545 -12.29 17.85 -27.35
C VAL A 545 -13.55 17.04 -27.72
N PRO A 546 -13.76 16.69 -29.01
CA PRO A 546 -15.00 16.08 -29.48
C PRO A 546 -15.22 14.65 -28.95
N GLU A 547 -16.49 14.24 -28.85
CA GLU A 547 -16.89 12.91 -28.38
C GLU A 547 -16.29 11.80 -29.27
N GLU A 548 -16.25 12.06 -30.56
CA GLU A 548 -15.71 11.20 -31.63
C GLU A 548 -14.22 10.87 -31.41
N PHE A 549 -13.45 11.76 -30.77
CA PHE A 549 -12.07 11.46 -30.40
C PHE A 549 -12.03 10.33 -29.37
N PHE A 550 -12.70 10.52 -28.23
CA PHE A 550 -12.72 9.55 -27.13
C PHE A 550 -13.36 8.21 -27.54
N MET A 551 -14.47 8.27 -28.29
CA MET A 551 -15.12 7.06 -28.80
C MET A 551 -14.29 6.35 -29.87
N GLY A 552 -13.51 7.08 -30.67
CA GLY A 552 -12.54 6.51 -31.61
C GLY A 552 -11.42 5.72 -30.89
N ILE A 553 -10.72 6.35 -29.94
CA ILE A 553 -9.67 5.65 -29.16
C ILE A 553 -10.23 4.51 -28.29
N LEU A 554 -11.49 4.60 -27.84
CA LEU A 554 -12.19 3.52 -27.17
C LEU A 554 -12.50 2.33 -28.11
N ASN A 555 -13.04 2.60 -29.30
CA ASN A 555 -13.36 1.55 -30.27
C ASN A 555 -12.10 0.79 -30.67
N ASN A 556 -11.00 1.48 -30.98
CA ASN A 556 -9.70 0.85 -31.28
C ASN A 556 -9.22 -0.08 -30.15
N ALA A 557 -9.41 0.32 -28.88
CA ALA A 557 -9.04 -0.50 -27.73
C ALA A 557 -10.00 -1.69 -27.51
N LEU A 558 -11.28 -1.55 -27.85
CA LEU A 558 -12.26 -2.65 -27.83
C LEU A 558 -12.04 -3.65 -28.97
N GLU A 559 -11.63 -3.19 -30.15
CA GLU A 559 -11.22 -4.03 -31.28
C GLU A 559 -9.96 -4.86 -30.93
N ASP A 560 -8.94 -4.23 -30.34
CA ASP A 560 -7.79 -4.95 -29.76
C ASP A 560 -8.26 -5.97 -28.72
N ALA A 561 -9.14 -5.57 -27.78
CA ALA A 561 -9.66 -6.46 -26.73
C ALA A 561 -10.53 -7.62 -27.26
N HIS A 562 -11.16 -7.48 -28.43
CA HIS A 562 -11.84 -8.56 -29.13
C HIS A 562 -10.83 -9.49 -29.82
N GLY A 563 -9.86 -8.91 -30.53
CA GLY A 563 -8.82 -9.62 -31.26
C GLY A 563 -7.82 -10.40 -30.40
N ILE A 564 -7.79 -10.19 -29.08
CA ILE A 564 -6.92 -10.90 -28.11
C ILE A 564 -6.84 -12.42 -28.34
N LEU A 565 -7.95 -13.08 -28.72
CA LEU A 565 -8.02 -14.54 -28.82
C LEU A 565 -7.89 -15.08 -30.26
N SER A 566 -7.79 -14.20 -31.27
CA SER A 566 -7.87 -14.60 -32.70
C SER A 566 -6.90 -13.86 -33.63
N ASN A 567 -6.30 -12.76 -33.19
CA ASN A 567 -5.39 -11.92 -33.97
C ASN A 567 -4.07 -11.77 -33.22
N LYS A 568 -2.98 -12.34 -33.76
CA LYS A 568 -1.65 -12.31 -33.14
C LYS A 568 -1.15 -10.89 -32.84
N LYS A 569 -1.49 -9.87 -33.65
CA LYS A 569 -1.08 -8.48 -33.42
C LYS A 569 -1.82 -7.88 -32.21
N ALA A 570 -3.13 -8.07 -32.11
CA ALA A 570 -3.93 -7.61 -30.98
C ALA A 570 -3.56 -8.34 -29.67
N ALA A 571 -3.42 -9.67 -29.74
CA ALA A 571 -2.95 -10.51 -28.63
C ALA A 571 -1.58 -10.02 -28.10
N LEU A 572 -0.61 -9.78 -29.00
CA LEU A 572 0.71 -9.27 -28.63
C LEU A 572 0.65 -7.85 -28.06
N ARG A 573 -0.14 -6.94 -28.65
CA ARG A 573 -0.34 -5.58 -28.11
C ARG A 573 -0.90 -5.60 -26.69
N VAL A 574 -1.86 -6.46 -26.36
CA VAL A 574 -2.41 -6.54 -25.00
C VAL A 574 -1.46 -7.26 -24.04
N ALA A 575 -0.81 -8.34 -24.46
CA ALA A 575 0.24 -9.01 -23.67
C ALA A 575 1.36 -8.04 -23.28
N LEU A 576 1.83 -7.22 -24.21
CA LEU A 576 2.82 -6.17 -23.97
C LEU A 576 2.34 -5.08 -23.00
N ASN A 577 1.03 -4.83 -22.88
CA ASN A 577 0.48 -3.87 -21.90
C ASN A 577 0.46 -4.44 -20.48
N TYR A 578 0.31 -5.75 -20.35
CA TYR A 578 0.16 -6.46 -19.08
C TYR A 578 1.39 -7.29 -18.66
N GLY A 579 2.52 -7.15 -19.35
CA GLY A 579 3.77 -7.90 -19.13
C GLY A 579 4.36 -7.85 -17.70
N ASP A 580 3.88 -6.97 -16.83
CA ASP A 580 4.20 -6.96 -15.39
C ASP A 580 3.47 -8.08 -14.60
N MET A 581 2.48 -8.77 -15.20
CA MET A 581 1.67 -9.81 -14.56
C MET A 581 2.20 -11.24 -14.75
N ASP A 582 3.00 -11.44 -15.80
CA ASP A 582 3.39 -12.76 -16.33
C ASP A 582 4.89 -12.82 -16.68
N ASP A 583 5.66 -11.80 -16.28
CA ASP A 583 7.08 -11.61 -16.63
C ASP A 583 7.32 -11.52 -18.16
N ASN A 584 6.29 -11.10 -18.93
CA ASN A 584 6.21 -11.04 -20.40
C ASN A 584 6.21 -12.42 -21.10
N ILE A 585 5.89 -13.53 -20.42
CA ILE A 585 5.90 -14.85 -21.08
C ILE A 585 4.87 -14.96 -22.21
N VAL A 586 3.66 -14.42 -22.07
CA VAL A 586 2.61 -14.42 -23.10
C VAL A 586 3.06 -13.66 -24.34
N ALA A 587 3.69 -12.49 -24.16
CA ALA A 587 4.24 -11.71 -25.27
C ALA A 587 5.39 -12.47 -25.96
N THR A 588 6.21 -13.21 -25.19
CA THR A 588 7.31 -14.03 -25.71
C THR A 588 6.79 -15.24 -26.49
N MET A 589 5.75 -15.93 -26.00
CA MET A 589 5.12 -17.06 -26.67
C MET A 589 4.55 -16.65 -28.04
N ILE A 590 3.83 -15.53 -28.09
CA ILE A 590 3.25 -14.99 -29.34
C ILE A 590 4.37 -14.54 -30.30
N GLY A 591 5.41 -13.88 -29.78
CA GLY A 591 6.58 -13.45 -30.57
C GLY A 591 7.39 -14.62 -31.16
N CYS A 592 7.47 -15.75 -30.45
CA CYS A 592 8.06 -17.00 -30.94
C CYS A 592 7.09 -17.82 -31.84
N GLY A 593 5.95 -17.25 -32.22
CA GLY A 593 5.04 -17.83 -33.20
C GLY A 593 4.04 -18.88 -32.69
N ILE A 594 4.02 -19.16 -31.38
CA ILE A 594 3.15 -20.19 -30.77
C ILE A 594 1.67 -19.91 -31.09
N PRO A 595 0.84 -20.94 -31.39
CA PRO A 595 -0.58 -20.75 -31.72
C PRO A 595 -1.37 -20.14 -30.55
N LEU A 596 -2.31 -19.22 -30.82
CA LEU A 596 -3.12 -18.58 -29.77
C LEU A 596 -4.07 -19.57 -29.08
N GLU A 597 -4.30 -20.71 -29.73
CA GLU A 597 -5.12 -21.84 -29.33
C GLU A 597 -4.40 -22.77 -28.33
N GLU A 598 -3.09 -22.57 -28.10
CA GLU A 598 -2.32 -23.26 -27.08
C GLU A 598 -3.01 -23.05 -25.71
N PRO A 599 -3.39 -24.12 -24.97
CA PRO A 599 -4.34 -23.97 -23.86
C PRO A 599 -3.92 -22.97 -22.77
N TYR A 600 -2.65 -22.92 -22.39
CA TYR A 600 -2.21 -21.93 -21.39
C TYR A 600 -2.22 -20.51 -21.96
N LEU A 601 -1.80 -20.35 -23.23
CA LEU A 601 -1.81 -19.06 -23.91
C LEU A 601 -3.24 -18.51 -24.02
N GLN A 602 -4.18 -19.31 -24.54
CA GLN A 602 -5.60 -18.93 -24.65
C GLN A 602 -6.20 -18.59 -23.29
N HIS A 603 -5.93 -19.41 -22.27
CA HIS A 603 -6.41 -19.19 -20.91
C HIS A 603 -5.86 -17.88 -20.31
N HIS A 604 -4.56 -17.60 -20.45
CA HIS A 604 -3.97 -16.37 -19.93
C HIS A 604 -4.49 -15.14 -20.70
N LEU A 605 -4.60 -15.22 -22.03
CA LEU A 605 -5.19 -14.17 -22.86
C LEU A 605 -6.65 -13.86 -22.44
N SER A 606 -7.43 -14.85 -22.01
CA SER A 606 -8.77 -14.61 -21.43
C SER A 606 -8.74 -13.79 -20.13
N ILE A 607 -7.68 -13.90 -19.32
CA ILE A 607 -7.47 -13.10 -18.10
C ILE A 607 -7.09 -11.66 -18.49
N LEU A 608 -6.20 -11.49 -19.47
CA LEU A 608 -5.82 -10.15 -19.95
C LEU A 608 -7.01 -9.40 -20.57
N LYS A 609 -7.87 -10.10 -21.34
CA LYS A 609 -9.14 -9.55 -21.86
C LYS A 609 -10.04 -9.04 -20.73
N LYS A 610 -10.16 -9.79 -19.63
CA LYS A 610 -10.96 -9.44 -18.46
C LYS A 610 -10.38 -8.23 -17.70
N GLU A 611 -9.05 -8.08 -17.63
CA GLU A 611 -8.40 -6.90 -17.03
C GLU A 611 -8.40 -5.65 -17.96
N GLU A 612 -8.24 -5.78 -19.28
CA GLU A 612 -8.34 -4.64 -20.22
C GLU A 612 -9.77 -4.09 -20.23
N LYS A 613 -10.80 -4.95 -20.32
CA LYS A 613 -12.22 -4.55 -20.24
C LYS A 613 -12.52 -3.78 -18.95
N LYS A 614 -11.98 -4.25 -17.82
CA LYS A 614 -12.07 -3.61 -16.49
C LYS A 614 -11.29 -2.29 -16.43
N SER A 615 -10.17 -2.17 -17.12
CA SER A 615 -9.40 -0.93 -17.28
C SER A 615 -10.20 0.13 -18.06
N LEU A 616 -10.73 -0.25 -19.24
CA LEU A 616 -11.55 0.61 -20.10
C LEU A 616 -12.84 1.06 -19.40
N LYS A 617 -13.58 0.14 -18.75
CA LYS A 617 -14.74 0.46 -17.90
C LYS A 617 -14.39 1.42 -16.74
N GLY A 618 -13.15 1.32 -16.25
CA GLY A 618 -12.56 2.23 -15.27
C GLY A 618 -12.25 3.64 -15.80
N GLY A 619 -12.52 3.92 -17.08
CA GLY A 619 -12.20 5.20 -17.73
C GLY A 619 -10.72 5.35 -18.11
N LYS A 620 -9.94 4.27 -18.09
CA LYS A 620 -8.55 4.25 -18.56
C LYS A 620 -8.49 3.92 -20.04
N ILE A 621 -8.71 4.92 -20.89
CA ILE A 621 -8.62 4.74 -22.34
C ILE A 621 -7.17 5.05 -22.79
N PRO A 622 -6.51 4.18 -23.56
CA PRO A 622 -5.15 4.42 -24.04
C PRO A 622 -5.10 5.55 -25.07
N VAL A 623 -4.03 6.35 -25.05
CA VAL A 623 -3.80 7.44 -26.02
C VAL A 623 -2.45 7.24 -26.74
N PRO A 624 -2.43 7.20 -28.09
CA PRO A 624 -1.19 7.21 -28.87
C PRO A 624 -0.44 8.54 -28.73
N GLU A 625 0.89 8.50 -28.88
CA GLU A 625 1.78 9.67 -28.72
C GLU A 625 1.60 10.41 -27.38
N SER A 626 1.32 9.67 -26.32
CA SER A 626 1.21 10.20 -24.95
C SER A 626 2.09 9.41 -23.96
N TYR A 627 2.68 10.12 -23.00
CA TYR A 627 3.66 9.60 -22.04
C TYR A 627 3.37 10.13 -20.63
N TYR A 628 3.78 9.40 -19.58
CA TYR A 628 4.01 9.99 -18.26
C TYR A 628 5.51 10.13 -18.04
N LEU A 629 5.97 11.36 -17.80
CA LEU A 629 7.39 11.71 -17.60
C LEU A 629 7.60 12.39 -16.24
N MET A 630 8.76 12.19 -15.64
CA MET A 630 9.14 12.91 -14.41
C MET A 630 9.58 14.33 -14.78
N GLY A 631 9.11 15.33 -14.02
CA GLY A 631 9.44 16.73 -14.26
C GLY A 631 10.72 17.19 -13.54
N THR A 632 11.40 18.16 -14.14
CA THR A 632 12.49 18.93 -13.54
C THR A 632 12.52 20.34 -14.11
N ALA A 633 13.21 21.27 -13.45
CA ALA A 633 13.57 22.57 -14.02
C ALA A 633 14.72 22.44 -15.04
N ASP A 634 14.74 23.32 -16.03
CA ASP A 634 15.82 23.48 -17.02
C ASP A 634 17.08 24.12 -16.38
N PRO A 635 18.25 23.43 -16.39
CA PRO A 635 19.51 23.96 -15.89
C PRO A 635 20.24 24.92 -16.85
N THR A 636 19.77 25.07 -18.09
CA THR A 636 20.37 25.98 -19.07
C THR A 636 19.81 27.40 -18.97
N GLY A 637 18.53 27.55 -18.58
CA GLY A 637 17.82 28.82 -18.56
C GLY A 637 17.41 29.32 -19.94
N LEU A 638 17.50 28.46 -20.98
CA LEU A 638 17.30 28.85 -22.37
C LEU A 638 15.83 28.82 -22.79
N LEU A 639 15.05 27.86 -22.31
CA LEU A 639 13.61 27.75 -22.63
C LEU A 639 12.84 29.02 -22.29
N GLU A 640 11.95 29.48 -23.18
CA GLU A 640 10.98 30.54 -22.85
C GLU A 640 9.80 30.04 -21.99
N SER A 641 9.00 30.95 -21.43
CA SER A 641 7.98 30.63 -20.42
C SER A 641 6.86 29.68 -20.87
N ASP A 642 6.65 29.54 -22.18
CA ASP A 642 5.71 28.62 -22.84
C ASP A 642 6.41 27.36 -23.42
N GLU A 643 7.72 27.25 -23.26
CA GLU A 643 8.53 26.17 -23.82
C GLU A 643 8.91 25.09 -22.80
N VAL A 644 9.03 23.86 -23.27
CA VAL A 644 9.55 22.71 -22.53
C VAL A 644 10.57 21.95 -23.38
N CYS A 645 11.54 21.29 -22.75
CA CYS A 645 12.32 20.25 -23.42
C CYS A 645 11.86 18.88 -22.94
N ILE A 646 11.72 17.91 -23.87
CA ILE A 646 11.25 16.55 -23.56
C ILE A 646 12.23 15.55 -24.18
N ILE A 647 12.83 14.68 -23.35
CA ILE A 647 13.78 13.65 -23.80
C ILE A 647 13.12 12.27 -23.74
N LEU A 648 12.95 11.63 -24.90
CA LEU A 648 12.44 10.27 -25.09
C LEU A 648 13.55 9.32 -25.58
N ASP A 649 13.20 8.13 -26.07
CA ASP A 649 14.18 7.11 -26.48
C ASP A 649 14.99 7.53 -27.72
N CYS A 650 14.37 8.28 -28.63
CA CYS A 650 15.01 8.87 -29.82
C CYS A 650 15.75 10.20 -29.54
N GLY A 651 15.88 10.61 -28.28
CA GLY A 651 16.45 11.91 -27.89
C GLY A 651 15.38 12.97 -27.63
N GLN A 652 15.72 14.23 -27.86
CA GLN A 652 14.83 15.37 -27.69
C GLN A 652 13.72 15.40 -28.77
N VAL A 653 12.49 15.76 -28.39
CA VAL A 653 11.38 15.97 -29.33
C VAL A 653 11.01 17.44 -29.46
N SER A 654 10.33 17.79 -30.56
CA SER A 654 9.83 19.14 -30.82
C SER A 654 8.41 19.15 -31.38
N GLY A 655 7.79 20.34 -31.37
CA GLY A 655 6.39 20.58 -31.75
C GLY A 655 5.50 20.91 -30.55
N GLU A 656 4.23 21.24 -30.78
CA GLU A 656 3.29 21.51 -29.69
C GLU A 656 2.99 20.24 -28.87
N VAL A 657 2.80 20.41 -27.57
CA VAL A 657 2.51 19.34 -26.61
C VAL A 657 1.47 19.77 -25.58
N LEU A 658 0.53 18.88 -25.28
CA LEU A 658 -0.44 19.07 -24.21
C LEU A 658 0.12 18.42 -22.93
N VAL A 659 0.26 19.21 -21.86
CA VAL A 659 0.86 18.80 -20.58
C VAL A 659 -0.17 18.97 -19.45
N TYR A 660 -0.21 17.99 -18.54
CA TYR A 660 -1.15 17.94 -17.40
C TYR A 660 -0.57 17.15 -16.22
N ARG A 661 -0.81 17.58 -14.99
CA ARG A 661 -0.45 16.80 -13.79
C ARG A 661 -1.67 16.05 -13.25
N ASN A 662 -1.59 14.72 -13.16
CA ASN A 662 -2.71 13.88 -12.70
C ASN A 662 -2.59 13.56 -11.19
N PRO A 663 -3.56 13.90 -10.32
CA PRO A 663 -4.93 14.35 -10.63
C PRO A 663 -5.19 15.84 -10.34
N GLY A 664 -5.12 16.68 -11.36
CA GLY A 664 -5.80 17.98 -11.37
C GLY A 664 -7.32 17.88 -11.55
N LEU A 665 -8.04 18.91 -11.09
CA LEU A 665 -9.50 19.10 -11.16
C LEU A 665 -9.92 20.45 -11.79
N HIS A 666 -8.99 21.35 -12.08
CA HIS A 666 -9.24 22.65 -12.69
C HIS A 666 -9.02 22.60 -14.21
N PHE A 667 -9.78 23.41 -14.94
CA PHE A 667 -9.72 23.47 -16.40
C PHE A 667 -8.36 23.96 -16.91
N GLY A 668 -7.75 24.89 -16.18
CA GLY A 668 -6.39 25.38 -16.43
C GLY A 668 -5.27 24.54 -15.82
N ASP A 669 -5.50 23.30 -15.36
CA ASP A 669 -4.38 22.38 -15.05
C ASP A 669 -3.78 21.74 -16.33
N ILE A 670 -4.36 22.04 -17.50
CA ILE A 670 -3.97 21.49 -18.80
C ILE A 670 -3.42 22.63 -19.66
N HIS A 671 -2.15 22.52 -20.03
CA HIS A 671 -1.43 23.53 -20.80
C HIS A 671 -1.10 22.99 -22.19
N ILE A 672 -1.21 23.82 -23.21
CA ILE A 672 -0.53 23.63 -24.49
C ILE A 672 0.79 24.39 -24.39
N LEU A 673 1.89 23.67 -24.59
CA LEU A 673 3.26 24.16 -24.47
C LEU A 673 4.04 23.77 -25.73
N LYS A 674 5.15 24.45 -25.99
CA LYS A 674 6.00 24.19 -27.14
C LYS A 674 7.19 23.32 -26.74
N ALA A 675 7.30 22.11 -27.29
CA ALA A 675 8.50 21.31 -27.16
C ALA A 675 9.61 21.90 -28.06
N THR A 676 10.70 22.34 -27.43
CA THR A 676 11.85 22.98 -28.07
C THR A 676 13.13 22.19 -27.80
N TYR A 677 13.93 22.00 -28.85
CA TYR A 677 15.24 21.36 -28.77
C TYR A 677 16.27 22.35 -28.20
N VAL A 678 16.95 21.96 -27.12
CA VAL A 678 18.02 22.72 -26.46
C VAL A 678 19.30 21.89 -26.48
N ARG A 679 20.27 22.30 -27.29
CA ARG A 679 21.52 21.55 -27.50
C ARG A 679 22.36 21.46 -26.22
N GLU A 680 22.37 22.56 -25.47
CA GLU A 680 23.19 22.80 -24.30
C GLU A 680 22.86 21.83 -23.15
N LEU A 681 21.67 21.21 -23.15
CA LEU A 681 21.29 20.15 -22.21
C LEU A 681 22.15 18.88 -22.36
N GLU A 682 22.65 18.58 -23.56
CA GLU A 682 23.47 17.38 -23.83
C GLU A 682 24.81 17.43 -23.06
N ASP A 683 25.33 18.63 -22.81
CA ASP A 683 26.48 18.82 -21.92
C ASP A 683 26.17 18.44 -20.47
N PHE A 684 24.93 18.67 -20.00
CA PHE A 684 24.51 18.38 -18.62
C PHE A 684 24.15 16.90 -18.45
N VAL A 685 23.26 16.36 -19.28
CA VAL A 685 22.68 15.02 -19.10
C VAL A 685 23.29 13.93 -19.99
N GLY A 686 23.99 14.30 -21.07
CA GLY A 686 24.48 13.34 -22.06
C GLY A 686 23.35 12.53 -22.70
N ASN A 687 23.54 11.22 -22.81
CA ASN A 687 22.55 10.31 -23.39
C ASN A 687 21.46 9.85 -22.40
N ALA A 688 21.42 10.38 -21.18
CA ALA A 688 20.38 10.03 -20.20
C ALA A 688 18.99 10.44 -20.73
N LYS A 689 17.95 9.62 -20.48
CA LYS A 689 16.63 9.75 -21.13
C LYS A 689 15.45 9.77 -20.15
N TYR A 690 14.28 10.15 -20.67
CA TYR A 690 12.94 10.02 -20.05
C TYR A 690 12.61 11.05 -18.95
N ALA A 691 12.63 12.33 -19.33
CA ALA A 691 12.13 13.43 -18.49
C ALA A 691 11.52 14.58 -19.33
N ILE A 692 10.81 15.47 -18.64
CA ILE A 692 10.37 16.78 -19.15
C ILE A 692 11.04 17.89 -18.31
N PHE A 693 11.58 18.88 -18.99
CA PHE A 693 12.27 20.05 -18.44
C PHE A 693 11.37 21.28 -18.63
N PHE A 694 11.13 22.00 -17.54
CA PHE A 694 10.31 23.21 -17.49
C PHE A 694 11.18 24.47 -17.39
N PRO A 695 10.72 25.62 -17.91
CA PRO A 695 11.50 26.84 -18.00
C PRO A 695 11.65 27.50 -16.63
N CYS A 696 12.79 28.14 -16.38
CA CYS A 696 13.02 28.97 -15.19
C CYS A 696 12.61 30.45 -15.43
N LYS A 697 11.54 30.69 -16.21
CA LYS A 697 11.09 32.02 -16.65
C LYS A 697 9.60 32.21 -16.40
N GLY A 698 9.20 33.46 -16.14
CA GLY A 698 7.82 33.84 -15.86
C GLY A 698 7.50 34.03 -14.37
N PRO A 699 6.27 34.51 -14.06
CA PRO A 699 5.86 34.92 -12.72
C PRO A 699 5.49 33.75 -11.79
N ARG A 700 5.38 32.54 -12.33
CA ARG A 700 5.01 31.31 -11.64
C ARG A 700 5.61 30.12 -12.39
N SER A 701 5.85 29.02 -11.68
CA SER A 701 6.31 27.77 -12.31
C SER A 701 5.14 27.04 -12.98
N LEU A 702 5.35 26.55 -14.21
CA LEU A 702 4.37 25.72 -14.92
C LEU A 702 3.99 24.45 -14.14
N ALA A 703 4.86 23.94 -13.28
CA ALA A 703 4.54 22.80 -12.41
C ALA A 703 3.51 23.19 -11.33
N ASP A 704 3.63 24.37 -10.73
CA ASP A 704 2.70 24.87 -9.71
C ASP A 704 1.35 25.30 -10.33
N GLU A 705 1.36 25.80 -11.57
CA GLU A 705 0.14 26.05 -12.35
C GLU A 705 -0.67 24.78 -12.58
N MET A 706 0.00 23.65 -12.86
CA MET A 706 -0.62 22.33 -12.99
C MET A 706 -0.97 21.71 -11.63
N SER A 707 -2.10 22.14 -11.06
CA SER A 707 -2.69 21.58 -9.82
C SER A 707 -1.85 21.81 -8.54
N GLY A 708 -0.83 22.68 -8.55
CA GLY A 708 0.12 22.83 -7.44
C GLY A 708 1.13 21.69 -7.38
N GLY A 709 1.91 21.53 -8.46
CA GLY A 709 2.97 20.53 -8.60
C GLY A 709 4.37 21.03 -8.27
N ASP A 710 5.23 20.07 -7.95
CA ASP A 710 6.65 20.30 -7.63
C ASP A 710 7.55 19.30 -8.37
N PHE A 711 8.86 19.47 -8.27
CA PHE A 711 9.86 18.56 -8.85
C PHE A 711 10.44 17.59 -7.81
N ASP A 712 9.74 17.35 -6.69
CA ASP A 712 10.14 16.38 -5.67
C ASP A 712 9.83 14.92 -6.05
N GLY A 713 9.12 14.74 -7.18
CA GLY A 713 9.01 13.51 -7.97
C GLY A 713 7.68 13.35 -8.73
N ASP A 714 7.02 14.44 -9.10
CA ASP A 714 5.76 14.41 -9.84
C ASP A 714 5.92 13.89 -11.28
N MET A 715 4.84 13.31 -11.78
CA MET A 715 4.74 12.70 -13.11
C MET A 715 3.70 13.45 -13.95
N PHE A 716 4.16 14.06 -15.04
CA PHE A 716 3.33 14.85 -15.96
C PHE A 716 2.87 13.96 -17.11
N PHE A 717 1.58 13.97 -17.40
CA PHE A 717 1.03 13.50 -18.67
C PHE A 717 1.47 14.48 -19.74
N VAL A 718 2.08 13.96 -20.81
CA VAL A 718 2.53 14.72 -21.98
C VAL A 718 1.95 14.05 -23.21
N SER A 719 1.32 14.81 -24.10
CA SER A 719 0.70 14.28 -25.32
C SER A 719 1.05 15.13 -26.54
N ARG A 720 1.52 14.45 -27.60
CA ARG A 720 1.80 15.02 -28.93
C ARG A 720 0.66 14.74 -29.93
N ASN A 721 -0.49 14.27 -29.43
CA ASN A 721 -1.61 13.84 -30.26
C ASN A 721 -2.28 15.05 -30.95
N PRO A 722 -2.25 15.15 -32.30
CA PRO A 722 -2.69 16.36 -32.99
C PRO A 722 -4.17 16.67 -32.74
N ARG A 723 -5.04 15.66 -32.65
CA ARG A 723 -6.47 15.88 -32.36
C ARG A 723 -6.74 16.43 -30.95
N LEU A 724 -5.84 16.24 -29.99
CA LEU A 724 -5.96 16.89 -28.69
C LEU A 724 -5.52 18.36 -28.77
N LEU A 725 -4.43 18.63 -29.48
CA LEU A 725 -3.89 19.99 -29.69
C LEU A 725 -4.84 20.87 -30.50
N GLU A 726 -5.40 20.34 -31.59
CA GLU A 726 -6.35 21.00 -32.50
C GLU A 726 -7.67 21.42 -31.83
N ASN A 727 -8.14 20.66 -30.82
CA ASN A 727 -9.50 20.78 -30.28
C ASN A 727 -9.55 21.26 -28.82
N PHE A 728 -8.48 21.11 -28.04
CA PHE A 728 -8.46 21.54 -26.65
C PHE A 728 -8.23 23.05 -26.53
N LYS A 729 -9.11 23.72 -25.77
CA LYS A 729 -9.04 25.15 -25.48
C LYS A 729 -8.57 25.34 -24.04
N GLN A 730 -7.32 25.75 -23.90
CA GLN A 730 -6.73 26.12 -22.61
C GLN A 730 -7.49 27.29 -21.98
N THR A 731 -7.52 27.31 -20.64
CA THR A 731 -8.04 28.41 -19.82
C THR A 731 -6.98 28.85 -18.83
N GLU A 732 -7.16 30.01 -18.19
CA GLU A 732 -6.28 30.48 -17.12
C GLU A 732 -6.03 29.41 -16.03
N PRO A 733 -4.78 29.26 -15.53
CA PRO A 733 -4.44 28.32 -14.46
C PRO A 733 -5.21 28.58 -13.15
N TRP A 734 -5.27 27.57 -12.28
CA TRP A 734 -5.84 27.75 -10.94
C TRP A 734 -4.93 28.62 -10.08
N THR A 735 -5.44 29.71 -9.53
CA THR A 735 -4.75 30.56 -8.56
C THR A 735 -5.26 30.29 -7.14
N PRO A 736 -4.38 30.13 -6.13
CA PRO A 736 -4.82 29.93 -4.75
C PRO A 736 -5.65 31.11 -4.22
N SER A 737 -6.92 30.85 -3.88
CA SER A 737 -7.75 31.78 -3.10
C SER A 737 -7.03 32.25 -1.84
N THR A 738 -7.22 33.52 -1.46
CA THR A 738 -6.51 34.17 -0.34
C THR A 738 -6.61 33.36 0.96
N SER A 739 -5.49 32.79 1.39
CA SER A 739 -5.43 31.89 2.53
C SER A 739 -5.83 32.60 3.83
N THR A 740 -6.76 32.00 4.57
CA THR A 740 -7.00 32.37 5.97
C THR A 740 -5.71 32.25 6.78
N PRO A 741 -5.43 33.15 7.74
CA PRO A 741 -4.22 33.10 8.54
C PRO A 741 -4.01 31.74 9.22
N ASN A 742 -2.77 31.26 9.23
CA ASN A 742 -2.43 30.05 9.98
C ASN A 742 -2.71 30.28 11.47
N GLU A 743 -3.50 29.41 12.10
CA GLU A 743 -3.68 29.42 13.55
C GLU A 743 -2.32 29.26 14.26
N PRO A 744 -2.07 29.98 15.37
CA PRO A 744 -0.79 29.92 16.08
C PRO A 744 -0.61 28.55 16.74
N ASN A 745 0.19 27.70 16.09
CA ASN A 745 0.55 26.38 16.60
C ASN A 745 1.80 26.49 17.50
N ARG A 746 1.76 25.85 18.69
CA ARG A 746 2.98 25.60 19.50
C ARG A 746 3.96 24.76 18.68
N LYS A 747 5.24 25.11 18.72
CA LYS A 747 6.32 24.32 18.11
C LYS A 747 6.58 23.05 18.94
N PRO A 748 7.04 21.94 18.34
CA PRO A 748 7.45 20.74 19.07
C PRO A 748 8.53 21.03 20.13
N SER A 749 9.42 22.00 19.86
CA SER A 749 10.42 22.52 20.80
C SER A 749 9.84 23.15 22.08
N GLU A 750 8.57 23.51 22.11
CA GLU A 750 7.90 24.23 23.21
C GLU A 750 7.12 23.30 24.16
N PHE A 751 7.21 21.99 23.97
CA PHE A 751 6.61 20.95 24.83
C PHE A 751 7.67 20.24 25.67
N SER A 752 7.29 19.75 26.86
CA SER A 752 8.10 18.74 27.58
C SER A 752 8.10 17.42 26.81
N ASP A 753 9.02 16.51 27.11
CA ASP A 753 9.07 15.20 26.46
C ASP A 753 7.76 14.42 26.68
N GLU A 754 7.16 14.51 27.86
CA GLU A 754 5.88 13.86 28.20
C GLU A 754 4.67 14.52 27.50
N GLU A 755 4.61 15.86 27.46
CA GLU A 755 3.57 16.57 26.71
C GLU A 755 3.64 16.24 25.21
N LEU A 756 4.86 16.19 24.67
CA LEU A 756 5.12 15.93 23.25
C LEU A 756 4.63 14.53 22.85
N GLU A 757 4.95 13.48 23.62
CA GLU A 757 4.45 12.13 23.33
C GLU A 757 2.92 12.03 23.45
N VAL A 758 2.31 12.72 24.42
CA VAL A 758 0.85 12.74 24.59
C VAL A 758 0.14 13.37 23.38
N GLU A 759 0.58 14.54 22.92
CA GLU A 759 -0.07 15.21 21.79
C GLU A 759 0.23 14.52 20.45
N LEU A 760 1.44 13.97 20.26
CA LEU A 760 1.76 13.14 19.09
C LEU A 760 0.93 11.85 19.04
N PHE A 761 0.64 11.22 20.19
CA PHE A 761 -0.22 10.04 20.26
C PHE A 761 -1.70 10.38 20.06
N LYS A 762 -2.19 11.50 20.61
CA LYS A 762 -3.54 12.03 20.27
C LYS A 762 -3.68 12.31 18.77
N LEU A 763 -2.64 12.86 18.14
CA LEU A 763 -2.61 13.09 16.70
C LEU A 763 -2.67 11.77 15.91
N PHE A 764 -1.97 10.73 16.35
CA PHE A 764 -2.12 9.36 15.80
C PHE A 764 -3.57 8.86 15.94
N LEU A 765 -4.15 8.89 17.14
CA LEU A 765 -5.50 8.41 17.41
C LEU A 765 -6.55 9.14 16.57
N ARG A 766 -6.42 10.47 16.40
CA ARG A 766 -7.28 11.27 15.52
C ARG A 766 -7.18 10.82 14.07
N ASN A 767 -5.97 10.62 13.53
CA ASN A 767 -5.79 10.12 12.16
C ASN A 767 -6.32 8.67 11.98
N ARG A 768 -6.26 7.84 13.02
CA ARG A 768 -6.69 6.42 13.01
C ARG A 768 -8.20 6.25 13.11
N PHE A 769 -8.86 6.98 14.01
CA PHE A 769 -10.28 6.77 14.38
C PHE A 769 -11.21 7.90 13.92
N GLN A 770 -10.66 9.06 13.54
CA GLN A 770 -11.40 10.19 12.96
C GLN A 770 -10.72 10.70 11.66
N PRO A 771 -10.43 9.81 10.68
CA PRO A 771 -9.76 10.20 9.44
C PRO A 771 -10.60 11.20 8.62
N SER A 772 -9.95 12.21 8.05
CA SER A 772 -10.61 13.10 7.08
C SER A 772 -10.81 12.39 5.75
N PHE A 773 -12.03 12.46 5.22
CA PHE A 773 -12.37 12.00 3.87
C PHE A 773 -12.50 13.16 2.86
N THR A 774 -12.22 14.40 3.26
CA THR A 774 -12.49 15.64 2.48
C THR A 774 -11.96 15.59 1.06
N VAL A 775 -10.70 15.19 0.85
CA VAL A 775 -10.10 15.04 -0.49
C VAL A 775 -10.89 14.07 -1.39
N GLY A 776 -11.40 12.98 -0.80
CA GLY A 776 -12.21 11.98 -1.51
C GLY A 776 -13.64 12.46 -1.78
N VAL A 777 -14.28 13.09 -0.78
CA VAL A 777 -15.64 13.64 -0.90
C VAL A 777 -15.68 14.80 -1.89
N ALA A 778 -14.65 15.67 -1.89
CA ALA A 778 -14.52 16.76 -2.83
C ALA A 778 -14.34 16.25 -4.27
N ALA A 779 -13.42 15.30 -4.50
CA ALA A 779 -13.21 14.72 -5.83
C ALA A 779 -14.43 13.93 -6.36
N ASP A 780 -15.09 13.13 -5.51
CA ASP A 780 -16.30 12.40 -5.90
C ASP A 780 -17.48 13.36 -6.20
N SER A 781 -17.62 14.45 -5.44
CA SER A 781 -18.68 15.45 -5.66
C SER A 781 -18.38 16.32 -6.88
N TRP A 782 -17.12 16.73 -7.06
CA TRP A 782 -16.62 17.42 -8.25
C TRP A 782 -16.93 16.61 -9.49
N LEU A 783 -16.60 15.30 -9.52
CA LEU A 783 -16.84 14.47 -10.70
C LEU A 783 -18.33 14.31 -11.02
N ALA A 784 -19.20 14.26 -9.99
CA ALA A 784 -20.64 14.21 -10.17
C ALA A 784 -21.26 15.54 -10.65
N MET A 785 -20.73 16.69 -10.20
CA MET A 785 -21.14 18.02 -10.69
C MET A 785 -20.58 18.32 -12.08
N MET A 786 -19.34 17.90 -12.35
CA MET A 786 -18.69 18.00 -13.65
C MET A 786 -19.45 17.20 -14.72
N ASP A 787 -19.94 16.02 -14.35
CA ASP A 787 -20.80 15.23 -15.23
C ASP A 787 -22.16 15.90 -15.51
N ARG A 788 -22.77 16.55 -14.50
CA ARG A 788 -23.94 17.42 -14.73
C ARG A 788 -23.61 18.57 -15.69
N LEU A 789 -22.48 19.25 -15.50
CA LEU A 789 -22.06 20.35 -16.37
C LEU A 789 -21.87 19.92 -17.84
N LEU A 790 -21.47 18.67 -18.09
CA LEU A 790 -21.34 18.07 -19.42
C LEU A 790 -22.66 17.51 -20.00
N THR A 791 -23.77 17.58 -19.26
CA THR A 791 -25.09 17.04 -19.69
C THR A 791 -26.23 18.06 -19.68
N LEU A 792 -26.02 19.25 -19.10
CA LEU A 792 -26.97 20.35 -19.19
C LEU A 792 -27.00 20.96 -20.61
N GLY A 793 -28.20 21.31 -21.07
CA GLY A 793 -28.39 22.04 -22.32
C GLY A 793 -28.02 23.52 -22.19
N ASN A 794 -27.68 24.17 -23.31
CA ASN A 794 -27.27 25.59 -23.34
C ASN A 794 -28.33 26.54 -22.76
N ASP A 795 -29.60 26.16 -22.79
CA ASP A 795 -30.73 26.93 -22.25
C ASP A 795 -30.75 26.98 -20.71
N CYS A 796 -30.04 26.05 -20.03
CA CYS A 796 -29.97 25.93 -18.57
C CYS A 796 -28.98 26.92 -17.93
N THR A 797 -28.94 28.17 -18.39
CA THR A 797 -27.86 29.14 -18.10
C THR A 797 -27.64 29.41 -16.61
N GLU A 798 -28.70 29.56 -15.82
CA GLU A 798 -28.63 29.77 -14.37
C GLU A 798 -28.10 28.53 -13.61
N GLU A 799 -28.54 27.33 -14.01
CA GLU A 799 -28.06 26.08 -13.42
C GLU A 799 -26.57 25.85 -13.76
N ILE A 800 -26.17 26.13 -15.02
CA ILE A 800 -24.77 26.08 -15.46
C ILE A 800 -23.91 27.04 -14.63
N ALA A 801 -24.37 28.28 -14.37
CA ALA A 801 -23.64 29.23 -13.54
C ALA A 801 -23.51 28.76 -12.08
N CYS A 802 -24.58 28.19 -11.50
CA CYS A 802 -24.58 27.62 -10.16
C CYS A 802 -23.63 26.42 -10.03
N VAL A 803 -23.69 25.48 -10.99
CA VAL A 803 -22.83 24.29 -11.03
C VAL A 803 -21.36 24.68 -11.19
N LYS A 804 -21.02 25.64 -12.08
CA LYS A 804 -19.65 26.14 -12.22
C LYS A 804 -19.12 26.79 -10.93
N LYS A 805 -19.94 27.59 -10.23
CA LYS A 805 -19.56 28.16 -8.93
C LYS A 805 -19.26 27.07 -7.88
N ASN A 806 -20.10 26.04 -7.81
CA ASN A 806 -19.91 24.94 -6.86
C ASN A 806 -18.69 24.06 -7.21
N ILE A 807 -18.41 23.85 -8.50
CA ILE A 807 -17.20 23.18 -8.99
C ILE A 807 -15.94 23.95 -8.56
N ASN A 808 -15.89 25.27 -8.74
CA ASN A 808 -14.73 26.07 -8.34
C ASN A 808 -14.49 26.02 -6.81
N LEU A 809 -15.55 26.10 -6.01
CA LEU A 809 -15.44 25.93 -4.55
C LEU A 809 -14.95 24.53 -4.15
N LEU A 810 -15.35 23.49 -4.88
CA LEU A 810 -14.85 22.12 -4.67
C LEU A 810 -13.39 21.94 -5.07
N ILE A 811 -12.91 22.67 -6.09
CA ILE A 811 -11.50 22.68 -6.52
C ILE A 811 -10.62 23.33 -5.45
N ASP A 812 -11.01 24.50 -4.96
CA ASP A 812 -10.31 25.17 -3.84
C ASP A 812 -10.22 24.26 -2.62
N ILE A 813 -11.36 23.70 -2.17
CA ILE A 813 -11.42 22.76 -1.04
C ILE A 813 -10.55 21.52 -1.30
N TYR A 814 -10.48 21.02 -2.54
CA TYR A 814 -9.68 19.85 -2.89
C TYR A 814 -8.17 20.10 -2.77
N TYR A 815 -7.67 21.18 -3.37
CA TYR A 815 -6.24 21.51 -3.33
C TYR A 815 -5.79 21.92 -1.93
N ASP A 816 -6.58 22.73 -1.22
CA ASP A 816 -6.26 23.13 0.14
C ASP A 816 -6.26 21.90 1.09
N ALA A 817 -7.10 20.88 0.82
CA ALA A 817 -7.12 19.62 1.58
C ALA A 817 -6.03 18.60 1.19
N LEU A 818 -5.48 18.63 -0.04
CA LEU A 818 -4.27 17.87 -0.38
C LEU A 818 -3.06 18.35 0.44
N ASP A 819 -2.99 19.66 0.67
CA ASP A 819 -1.83 20.32 1.26
C ASP A 819 -1.97 20.55 2.78
N ALA A 820 -3.18 20.46 3.34
CA ALA A 820 -3.45 20.59 4.78
C ALA A 820 -2.51 19.75 5.68
N PRO A 821 -2.12 18.50 5.36
CA PRO A 821 -1.15 17.74 6.16
C PRO A 821 0.27 18.33 6.19
N LYS A 822 0.65 19.13 5.17
CA LYS A 822 1.92 19.89 5.11
C LYS A 822 1.78 21.31 5.71
N LYS A 823 0.56 21.85 5.71
CA LYS A 823 0.18 23.19 6.18
C LYS A 823 -0.54 23.11 7.54
N GLY A 824 0.14 22.55 8.54
CA GLY A 824 -0.28 22.58 9.95
C GLY A 824 -1.37 21.60 10.37
N GLY A 825 -2.03 20.89 9.44
CA GLY A 825 -3.11 19.95 9.75
C GLY A 825 -4.50 20.58 9.89
N ARG A 826 -4.74 21.72 9.21
CA ARG A 826 -6.05 22.42 9.16
C ARG A 826 -7.19 21.43 8.89
N LYS A 827 -8.26 21.48 9.70
CA LYS A 827 -9.42 20.58 9.54
C LYS A 827 -10.37 21.13 8.47
N ILE A 828 -10.06 20.83 7.21
CA ILE A 828 -10.89 21.22 6.07
C ILE A 828 -12.01 20.17 5.87
N GLU A 829 -13.24 20.64 5.70
CA GLU A 829 -14.44 19.82 5.44
C GLU A 829 -15.18 20.34 4.22
N VAL A 830 -15.84 19.44 3.48
CA VAL A 830 -16.76 19.84 2.39
C VAL A 830 -18.09 20.26 3.03
N PRO A 831 -18.60 21.50 2.80
CA PRO A 831 -19.94 21.91 3.22
C PRO A 831 -21.01 20.97 2.66
N GLU A 832 -22.09 20.70 3.40
CA GLU A 832 -23.13 19.75 2.97
C GLU A 832 -23.74 20.12 1.61
N ALA A 833 -23.97 21.42 1.37
CA ALA A 833 -24.50 21.95 0.11
C ALA A 833 -23.57 21.79 -1.12
N LEU A 834 -22.31 21.37 -0.93
CA LEU A 834 -21.38 21.04 -2.00
C LEU A 834 -21.17 19.52 -2.18
N LYS A 835 -21.81 18.67 -1.37
CA LYS A 835 -21.70 17.21 -1.49
C LYS A 835 -22.71 16.70 -2.52
N ALA A 836 -22.27 15.80 -3.40
CA ALA A 836 -23.18 15.17 -4.34
C ALA A 836 -24.09 14.13 -3.65
N GLU A 837 -25.41 14.34 -3.74
CA GLU A 837 -26.40 13.37 -3.26
C GLU A 837 -26.56 12.18 -4.23
N LEU A 838 -26.55 12.49 -5.54
CA LEU A 838 -26.69 11.57 -6.66
C LEU A 838 -25.43 11.58 -7.52
N PHE A 839 -25.01 10.41 -7.97
CA PHE A 839 -23.79 10.18 -8.75
C PHE A 839 -24.13 9.56 -10.12
N PRO A 840 -23.35 9.82 -11.17
CA PRO A 840 -23.55 9.18 -12.46
C PRO A 840 -23.18 7.68 -12.41
N HIS A 841 -23.87 6.87 -13.21
CA HIS A 841 -23.80 5.40 -13.18
C HIS A 841 -22.42 4.79 -13.42
N PHE A 842 -21.53 5.49 -14.13
CA PHE A 842 -20.14 5.07 -14.30
C PHE A 842 -19.29 5.16 -13.02
N MET A 843 -19.81 5.74 -11.93
CA MET A 843 -19.15 5.74 -10.60
C MET A 843 -19.52 4.52 -9.74
N GLU A 844 -20.41 3.63 -10.23
CA GLU A 844 -20.79 2.36 -9.59
C GLU A 844 -21.16 2.49 -8.09
N LYS A 845 -21.92 3.55 -7.78
CA LYS A 845 -22.55 3.74 -6.46
C LYS A 845 -23.81 2.88 -6.33
N ASN A 846 -24.40 2.84 -5.14
CA ASN A 846 -25.69 2.20 -4.90
C ASN A 846 -26.78 2.79 -5.82
N GLU A 847 -27.68 1.95 -6.33
CA GLU A 847 -28.73 2.34 -7.28
C GLU A 847 -29.57 3.53 -6.79
N LYS A 848 -29.94 3.54 -5.50
CA LYS A 848 -30.69 4.63 -4.83
C LYS A 848 -29.95 5.98 -4.77
N LYS A 849 -28.67 6.03 -5.15
CA LYS A 849 -27.84 7.25 -5.26
C LYS A 849 -27.29 7.46 -6.67
N THR A 850 -27.91 6.85 -7.68
CA THR A 850 -27.37 6.78 -9.04
C THR A 850 -28.34 7.36 -10.08
N TYR A 851 -27.81 8.17 -11.01
CA TYR A 851 -28.51 8.58 -12.24
C TYR A 851 -27.79 8.06 -13.48
N ARG A 852 -28.52 7.87 -14.60
CA ARG A 852 -27.89 7.52 -15.88
C ARG A 852 -27.38 8.79 -16.55
N SER A 853 -26.07 8.86 -16.75
CA SER A 853 -25.41 9.97 -17.44
C SER A 853 -25.48 9.80 -18.97
N THR A 854 -25.63 10.91 -19.68
CA THR A 854 -25.52 11.02 -21.14
C THR A 854 -24.18 11.58 -21.60
N SER A 855 -23.26 11.91 -20.67
CA SER A 855 -21.93 12.45 -21.00
C SER A 855 -21.04 11.43 -21.72
N ILE A 856 -19.90 11.89 -22.25
CA ILE A 856 -18.86 10.98 -22.76
C ILE A 856 -18.45 9.91 -21.74
N LEU A 857 -18.38 10.21 -20.44
CA LEU A 857 -18.06 9.21 -19.40
C LEU A 857 -19.17 8.17 -19.23
N GLY A 858 -20.43 8.60 -19.31
CA GLY A 858 -21.60 7.70 -19.35
C GLY A 858 -21.61 6.80 -20.58
N LYS A 859 -21.31 7.38 -21.76
CA LYS A 859 -21.26 6.68 -23.05
C LYS A 859 -20.11 5.68 -23.15
N ILE A 860 -18.90 6.03 -22.70
CA ILE A 860 -17.75 5.12 -22.56
C ILE A 860 -18.16 3.91 -21.72
N TYR A 861 -18.73 4.16 -20.54
CA TYR A 861 -19.12 3.10 -19.60
C TYR A 861 -20.19 2.17 -20.19
N ASP A 862 -21.24 2.73 -20.79
CA ASP A 862 -22.30 1.95 -21.43
C ASP A 862 -21.77 1.16 -22.64
N LYS A 863 -20.88 1.74 -23.46
CA LYS A 863 -20.25 1.06 -24.60
C LYS A 863 -19.39 -0.14 -24.17
N VAL A 864 -18.57 0.00 -23.12
CA VAL A 864 -17.76 -1.12 -22.59
C VAL A 864 -18.63 -2.16 -21.87
N LYS A 865 -19.72 -1.74 -21.22
CA LYS A 865 -20.67 -2.65 -20.55
C LYS A 865 -21.52 -3.44 -21.56
N ALA A 866 -21.93 -2.83 -22.66
CA ALA A 866 -22.72 -3.45 -23.73
C ALA A 866 -21.88 -4.31 -24.69
N TYR A 867 -20.55 -4.25 -24.59
CA TYR A 867 -19.66 -5.12 -25.36
C TYR A 867 -19.72 -6.54 -24.76
N GLU A 868 -20.48 -7.45 -25.38
CA GLU A 868 -20.71 -8.79 -24.85
C GLU A 868 -19.46 -9.66 -24.81
N ASP A 869 -19.36 -10.52 -23.78
CA ASP A 869 -18.31 -11.53 -23.69
C ASP A 869 -18.78 -12.85 -24.32
N MET A 870 -18.52 -13.05 -25.61
CA MET A 870 -18.34 -14.42 -26.10
C MET A 870 -17.10 -15.00 -25.40
N ASP A 871 -17.31 -15.85 -24.39
CA ASP A 871 -16.24 -16.51 -23.65
C ASP A 871 -15.73 -17.72 -24.44
N LEU A 872 -14.95 -17.42 -25.48
CA LEU A 872 -14.29 -18.38 -26.37
C LEU A 872 -13.15 -19.16 -25.69
N SER A 873 -13.06 -19.17 -24.35
CA SER A 873 -12.08 -19.97 -23.63
C SER A 873 -12.46 -21.44 -23.69
N SER A 874 -11.75 -22.23 -24.52
CA SER A 874 -11.87 -23.68 -24.41
C SER A 874 -11.26 -24.17 -23.09
N ASN A 875 -11.89 -25.16 -22.48
CA ASN A 875 -11.34 -25.88 -21.33
C ASN A 875 -10.53 -27.13 -21.77
N ASP A 876 -10.39 -27.37 -23.07
CA ASP A 876 -9.71 -28.53 -23.62
C ASP A 876 -8.19 -28.45 -23.48
N VAL A 877 -7.63 -29.28 -22.61
CA VAL A 877 -6.18 -29.43 -22.49
C VAL A 877 -5.67 -30.44 -23.51
N TRP A 878 -4.97 -29.93 -24.52
CA TRP A 878 -4.18 -30.66 -25.50
C TRP A 878 -2.69 -30.28 -25.39
N LYS A 879 -1.79 -31.13 -25.89
CA LYS A 879 -0.33 -30.93 -25.86
C LYS A 879 0.14 -30.57 -27.27
N HIS A 880 0.99 -29.56 -27.41
CA HIS A 880 1.48 -29.17 -28.72
C HIS A 880 2.50 -30.20 -29.28
N PRO A 881 2.38 -30.68 -30.54
CA PRO A 881 3.22 -31.75 -31.10
C PRO A 881 4.73 -31.55 -30.94
N CYS A 882 5.20 -30.29 -31.09
CA CYS A 882 6.59 -29.87 -30.83
C CYS A 882 7.18 -30.41 -29.50
N PHE A 883 6.35 -30.48 -28.46
CA PHE A 883 6.73 -30.89 -27.11
C PHE A 883 6.31 -32.33 -26.76
N ASP A 884 5.42 -32.95 -27.55
CA ASP A 884 4.76 -34.23 -27.21
C ASP A 884 5.39 -35.49 -27.84
N GLY A 885 6.62 -35.39 -28.36
CA GLY A 885 7.44 -36.56 -28.70
C GLY A 885 8.07 -37.23 -27.47
N GLU A 886 8.88 -38.26 -27.69
CA GLU A 886 9.55 -39.06 -26.65
C GLU A 886 10.53 -38.25 -25.76
N VAL A 887 10.57 -38.60 -24.48
CA VAL A 887 11.37 -37.99 -23.39
C VAL A 887 11.79 -39.13 -22.47
N HIS A 888 13.03 -39.13 -21.98
CA HIS A 888 13.56 -40.20 -21.13
C HIS A 888 12.79 -40.31 -19.80
N GLU A 889 12.42 -41.54 -19.39
CA GLU A 889 11.54 -41.78 -18.24
C GLU A 889 12.12 -41.24 -16.92
N SER A 890 13.45 -41.18 -16.77
CA SER A 890 14.07 -40.56 -15.59
C SER A 890 13.71 -39.07 -15.45
N CYS A 891 13.61 -38.32 -16.54
CA CYS A 891 13.21 -36.91 -16.55
C CYS A 891 11.70 -36.77 -16.26
N LEU A 892 10.87 -37.69 -16.78
CA LEU A 892 9.44 -37.73 -16.45
C LEU A 892 9.21 -38.04 -14.97
N VAL A 893 9.95 -39.01 -14.39
CA VAL A 893 9.91 -39.32 -12.95
C VAL A 893 10.39 -38.15 -12.10
N LYS A 894 11.53 -37.52 -12.45
CA LYS A 894 12.08 -36.32 -11.80
C LYS A 894 11.02 -35.21 -11.73
N TRP A 895 10.47 -34.80 -12.86
CA TRP A 895 9.52 -33.69 -12.92
C TRP A 895 8.12 -34.02 -12.38
N LYS A 896 7.69 -35.29 -12.41
CA LYS A 896 6.48 -35.76 -11.71
C LYS A 896 6.63 -35.66 -10.20
N GLY A 897 7.82 -35.93 -9.65
CA GLY A 897 8.15 -35.71 -8.24
C GLY A 897 8.19 -34.22 -7.87
N LEU A 898 8.97 -33.43 -8.61
CA LEU A 898 9.10 -31.97 -8.40
C LEU A 898 7.75 -31.24 -8.53
N TYR A 899 6.90 -31.62 -9.50
CA TYR A 899 5.55 -31.07 -9.62
C TYR A 899 4.59 -31.56 -8.53
N GLY A 900 4.91 -32.66 -7.85
CA GLY A 900 4.31 -33.03 -6.57
C GLY A 900 4.60 -31.99 -5.49
N GLN A 901 5.87 -31.67 -5.29
CA GLN A 901 6.35 -30.69 -4.31
C GLN A 901 5.81 -29.28 -4.62
N TYR A 902 5.98 -28.80 -5.86
CA TYR A 902 5.49 -27.50 -6.33
C TYR A 902 4.01 -27.28 -6.01
N ARG A 903 3.13 -28.26 -6.23
CA ARG A 903 1.68 -28.10 -5.98
C ARG A 903 1.33 -27.97 -4.51
N THR A 904 2.20 -28.42 -3.60
CA THR A 904 2.08 -28.21 -2.16
C THR A 904 2.66 -26.85 -1.77
N GLU A 905 3.88 -26.55 -2.21
CA GLU A 905 4.56 -25.28 -1.93
C GLU A 905 3.78 -24.07 -2.47
N MET A 906 3.30 -24.14 -3.71
CA MET A 906 2.46 -23.12 -4.34
C MET A 906 1.08 -22.99 -3.67
N ARG A 907 0.51 -24.07 -3.10
CA ARG A 907 -0.73 -23.96 -2.31
C ARG A 907 -0.49 -23.15 -1.06
N ASN A 908 0.57 -23.48 -0.32
CA ASN A 908 0.96 -22.78 0.91
C ASN A 908 1.29 -21.30 0.61
N ALA A 909 2.03 -21.04 -0.48
CA ALA A 909 2.32 -19.68 -0.96
C ALA A 909 1.04 -18.88 -1.28
N LEU A 910 0.08 -19.48 -1.99
CA LEU A 910 -1.20 -18.82 -2.31
C LEU A 910 -2.09 -18.59 -1.08
N GLN A 911 -1.82 -19.28 0.04
CA GLN A 911 -2.46 -19.09 1.33
C GLN A 911 -1.78 -18.00 2.20
N ALA A 912 -0.62 -17.47 1.81
CA ALA A 912 0.14 -16.44 2.54
C ALA A 912 -0.48 -15.01 2.49
N GLY A 913 -1.82 -14.92 2.48
CA GLY A 913 -2.59 -13.69 2.67
C GLY A 913 -2.21 -12.54 1.73
N LYS A 914 -1.50 -11.54 2.28
CA LYS A 914 -1.05 -10.34 1.57
C LYS A 914 0.09 -10.60 0.60
N GLU A 915 1.12 -11.31 1.05
CA GLU A 915 2.38 -11.37 0.31
C GLU A 915 2.25 -12.30 -0.90
N LYS A 916 1.48 -13.40 -0.77
CA LYS A 916 1.20 -14.53 -1.69
C LYS A 916 1.73 -14.51 -3.13
N ASN A 917 1.67 -13.39 -3.84
CA ASN A 917 2.27 -13.20 -5.15
C ASN A 917 3.81 -13.29 -5.06
N ASN A 918 4.40 -12.80 -3.97
CA ASN A 918 5.82 -12.87 -3.67
C ASN A 918 6.25 -14.32 -3.39
N GLU A 919 5.60 -15.04 -2.47
CA GLU A 919 5.89 -16.46 -2.21
C GLU A 919 5.68 -17.31 -3.47
N ALA A 920 4.61 -17.07 -4.25
CA ALA A 920 4.40 -17.76 -5.52
C ALA A 920 5.57 -17.54 -6.50
N ASN A 921 6.11 -16.32 -6.56
CA ASN A 921 7.26 -16.01 -7.40
C ASN A 921 8.57 -16.60 -6.85
N GLU A 922 8.77 -16.70 -5.52
CA GLU A 922 9.93 -17.44 -4.97
C GLU A 922 9.86 -18.94 -5.26
N VAL A 923 8.67 -19.54 -5.12
CA VAL A 923 8.44 -20.95 -5.46
C VAL A 923 8.79 -21.18 -6.93
N ILE A 924 8.40 -20.29 -7.83
CA ILE A 924 8.75 -20.38 -9.26
C ILE A 924 10.26 -20.18 -9.49
N LYS A 925 10.89 -19.22 -8.82
CA LYS A 925 12.35 -19.01 -8.85
C LYS A 925 13.12 -20.27 -8.45
N LYS A 926 12.70 -20.94 -7.37
CA LYS A 926 13.26 -22.24 -6.95
C LYS A 926 13.20 -23.28 -8.07
N TYR A 927 12.08 -23.41 -8.79
CA TYR A 927 11.98 -24.39 -9.89
C TYR A 927 12.68 -23.94 -11.18
N LYS A 928 12.89 -22.63 -11.42
CA LYS A 928 13.83 -22.15 -12.44
C LYS A 928 15.27 -22.54 -12.10
N GLU A 929 15.70 -22.33 -10.87
CA GLU A 929 17.04 -22.68 -10.39
C GLU A 929 17.30 -24.19 -10.45
N ILE A 930 16.30 -25.03 -10.17
CA ILE A 930 16.35 -26.50 -10.33
C ILE A 930 16.44 -26.95 -11.81
N LEU A 931 15.88 -26.17 -12.75
CA LEU A 931 15.93 -26.49 -14.18
C LEU A 931 17.23 -26.01 -14.84
N TYR A 932 17.64 -24.78 -14.56
CA TYR A 932 18.73 -24.09 -15.27
C TYR A 932 20.06 -24.08 -14.52
N GLU A 933 20.11 -24.46 -13.24
CA GLU A 933 21.26 -24.22 -12.33
C GLU A 933 21.69 -22.73 -12.28
N ALA A 934 20.75 -21.85 -12.62
CA ALA A 934 20.89 -20.40 -12.73
C ALA A 934 19.51 -19.74 -12.55
N ALA A 935 19.48 -18.42 -12.36
CA ALA A 935 18.23 -17.68 -12.17
C ALA A 935 17.31 -17.70 -13.41
N GLU A 936 17.88 -17.73 -14.61
CA GLU A 936 17.17 -17.74 -15.89
C GLU A 936 17.93 -18.57 -16.94
N PHE A 937 17.22 -19.03 -17.98
CA PHE A 937 17.75 -19.86 -19.07
C PHE A 937 19.05 -19.33 -19.67
N ASN A 938 19.08 -18.05 -20.06
CA ASN A 938 20.21 -17.39 -20.71
C ASN A 938 21.41 -17.09 -19.78
N LEU A 939 21.38 -17.59 -18.54
CA LEU A 939 22.48 -17.53 -17.57
C LEU A 939 22.95 -18.94 -17.16
N SER A 940 22.36 -20.00 -17.73
CA SER A 940 22.76 -21.37 -17.47
C SER A 940 24.16 -21.67 -18.01
N ARG A 941 24.80 -22.68 -17.41
CA ARG A 941 26.02 -23.32 -17.92
C ARG A 941 25.79 -24.79 -18.32
N ARG A 942 24.55 -25.27 -18.20
CA ARG A 942 24.14 -26.60 -18.67
C ARG A 942 24.07 -26.62 -20.20
N ARG A 943 24.01 -27.82 -20.78
CA ARG A 943 23.79 -27.99 -22.22
C ARG A 943 22.32 -27.77 -22.56
N ASP A 944 22.06 -27.03 -23.63
CA ASP A 944 20.70 -26.67 -24.07
C ASP A 944 19.84 -27.91 -24.35
N GLU A 945 20.41 -28.99 -24.88
CA GLU A 945 19.68 -30.24 -25.16
C GLU A 945 19.10 -30.87 -23.89
N GLU A 946 19.85 -30.84 -22.78
CA GLU A 946 19.38 -31.34 -21.48
C GLU A 946 18.26 -30.45 -20.92
N ILE A 947 18.42 -29.13 -21.01
CA ILE A 947 17.40 -28.17 -20.58
C ILE A 947 16.13 -28.38 -21.40
N PHE A 948 16.23 -28.59 -22.71
CA PHE A 948 15.10 -28.83 -23.60
C PHE A 948 14.41 -30.18 -23.31
N GLU A 949 15.14 -31.24 -22.98
CA GLU A 949 14.52 -32.50 -22.55
C GLU A 949 13.77 -32.33 -21.21
N GLU A 950 14.38 -31.70 -20.22
CA GLU A 950 13.73 -31.45 -18.93
C GLU A 950 12.53 -30.49 -19.04
N ALA A 951 12.62 -29.46 -19.89
CA ALA A 951 11.51 -28.57 -20.22
C ALA A 951 10.32 -29.32 -20.86
N ARG A 952 10.59 -30.29 -21.75
CA ARG A 952 9.55 -31.14 -22.33
C ARG A 952 8.95 -32.10 -21.30
N ALA A 953 9.77 -32.69 -20.41
CA ALA A 953 9.29 -33.52 -19.31
C ALA A 953 8.32 -32.74 -18.41
N LEU A 954 8.70 -31.51 -18.03
CA LEU A 954 7.87 -30.58 -17.27
C LEU A 954 6.56 -30.23 -18.00
N TYR A 955 6.62 -29.92 -19.30
CA TYR A 955 5.43 -29.63 -20.11
C TYR A 955 4.47 -30.83 -20.13
N GLN A 956 4.96 -32.03 -20.46
CA GLN A 956 4.11 -33.23 -20.48
C GLN A 956 3.52 -33.56 -19.11
N VAL A 957 4.30 -33.49 -18.02
CA VAL A 957 3.83 -33.75 -16.65
C VAL A 957 2.71 -32.79 -16.24
N THR A 958 2.88 -31.49 -16.51
CA THR A 958 1.90 -30.45 -16.13
C THR A 958 0.63 -30.54 -16.95
N TYR A 959 0.72 -30.72 -18.27
CA TYR A 959 -0.43 -30.83 -19.17
C TYR A 959 -1.22 -32.12 -18.92
N ASN A 960 -0.53 -33.25 -18.70
CA ASN A 960 -1.19 -34.50 -18.31
C ASN A 960 -1.94 -34.35 -16.97
N HIS A 961 -1.45 -33.54 -16.02
CA HIS A 961 -2.20 -33.25 -14.80
C HIS A 961 -3.36 -32.28 -15.03
N ALA A 962 -3.17 -31.20 -15.78
CA ALA A 962 -4.22 -30.23 -16.09
C ALA A 962 -5.42 -30.89 -16.80
N LYS A 963 -5.14 -31.78 -17.77
CA LYS A 963 -6.15 -32.57 -18.49
C LYS A 963 -6.94 -33.50 -17.56
N ARG A 964 -6.26 -34.22 -16.64
CA ARG A 964 -6.88 -35.06 -15.60
C ARG A 964 -7.68 -34.27 -14.53
N GLN A 965 -7.80 -32.95 -14.67
CA GLN A 965 -8.36 -32.06 -13.66
C GLN A 965 -9.33 -31.02 -14.25
N GLY A 966 -9.54 -31.00 -15.57
CA GLY A 966 -10.38 -29.98 -16.23
C GLY A 966 -9.94 -28.54 -15.96
N ALA A 967 -8.64 -28.30 -15.75
CA ALA A 967 -8.16 -27.06 -15.15
C ALA A 967 -6.94 -26.50 -15.91
N VAL A 968 -7.20 -25.81 -17.02
CA VAL A 968 -6.19 -25.28 -17.97
C VAL A 968 -5.12 -24.43 -17.28
N GLY A 969 -5.47 -23.59 -16.30
CA GLY A 969 -4.51 -22.78 -15.55
C GLY A 969 -3.39 -23.58 -14.84
N LYS A 970 -3.56 -24.90 -14.62
CA LYS A 970 -2.50 -25.77 -14.06
C LYS A 970 -1.32 -26.00 -15.02
N CYS A 971 -1.51 -25.76 -16.32
CA CYS A 971 -0.45 -25.77 -17.33
C CYS A 971 0.61 -24.66 -17.11
N GLY A 972 0.24 -23.57 -16.43
CA GLY A 972 1.11 -22.39 -16.28
C GLY A 972 2.42 -22.61 -15.53
N PHE A 973 2.59 -23.74 -14.82
CA PHE A 973 3.88 -24.07 -14.21
C PHE A 973 4.98 -24.32 -15.27
N ALA A 974 4.64 -24.98 -16.39
CA ALA A 974 5.61 -25.21 -17.47
C ALA A 974 6.10 -23.90 -18.08
N TRP A 975 5.18 -22.98 -18.39
CA TRP A 975 5.52 -21.71 -19.00
C TRP A 975 6.20 -20.73 -18.04
N ARG A 976 5.82 -20.67 -16.76
CA ARG A 976 6.48 -19.78 -15.78
C ARG A 976 7.87 -20.25 -15.33
N VAL A 977 8.22 -21.52 -15.53
CA VAL A 977 9.55 -22.08 -15.25
C VAL A 977 10.38 -22.26 -16.52
N ALA A 978 9.94 -23.14 -17.43
CA ALA A 978 10.65 -23.51 -18.65
C ALA A 978 10.31 -22.64 -19.88
N GLY A 979 9.50 -21.59 -19.74
CA GLY A 979 8.90 -20.88 -20.87
C GLY A 979 9.88 -20.37 -21.92
N LEU A 980 11.04 -19.83 -21.50
CA LEU A 980 12.10 -19.41 -22.43
C LEU A 980 12.67 -20.60 -23.21
N ALA A 981 13.05 -21.68 -22.51
CA ALA A 981 13.57 -22.90 -23.14
C ALA A 981 12.55 -23.57 -24.07
N LEU A 982 11.26 -23.58 -23.70
CA LEU A 982 10.17 -24.07 -24.56
C LEU A 982 9.97 -23.21 -25.81
N CYS A 983 10.10 -21.88 -25.70
CA CYS A 983 10.04 -20.97 -26.84
C CYS A 983 11.25 -21.15 -27.77
N THR A 984 12.47 -21.23 -27.24
CA THR A 984 13.68 -21.49 -28.03
C THR A 984 13.59 -22.83 -28.75
N LEU A 985 13.19 -23.90 -28.06
CA LEU A 985 12.97 -25.23 -28.66
C LEU A 985 11.92 -25.22 -29.78
N TYR A 986 10.84 -24.44 -29.62
CA TYR A 986 9.81 -24.28 -30.64
C TYR A 986 10.36 -23.61 -31.90
N VAL A 987 11.15 -22.53 -31.74
CA VAL A 987 11.82 -21.84 -32.85
C VAL A 987 12.84 -22.75 -33.55
N LEU A 988 13.66 -23.49 -32.80
CA LEU A 988 14.67 -24.41 -33.35
C LEU A 988 14.10 -25.55 -34.20
N LYS A 989 12.85 -25.97 -33.92
CA LYS A 989 12.17 -27.06 -34.65
C LYS A 989 11.39 -26.60 -35.89
N ASN A 990 10.99 -25.34 -35.98
CA ASN A 990 10.10 -24.82 -37.02
C ASN A 990 10.83 -23.87 -37.98
N GLN A 991 11.88 -24.38 -38.66
CA GLN A 991 12.95 -23.58 -39.29
C GLN A 991 12.59 -22.78 -40.57
N GLU A 992 11.31 -22.55 -40.87
CA GLU A 992 10.88 -21.94 -42.14
C GLU A 992 10.85 -20.39 -42.14
N GLU A 993 10.81 -19.74 -40.97
CA GLU A 993 10.90 -18.27 -40.85
C GLU A 993 12.05 -17.83 -39.92
N ARG A 994 12.75 -16.75 -40.28
CA ARG A 994 13.79 -16.14 -39.42
C ARG A 994 13.13 -15.48 -38.20
N PRO A 995 13.43 -15.88 -36.97
CA PRO A 995 12.74 -15.39 -35.79
C PRO A 995 13.13 -13.95 -35.45
N LEU A 996 12.15 -13.04 -35.46
CA LEU A 996 12.30 -11.68 -34.93
C LEU A 996 12.26 -11.71 -33.39
N ILE A 997 13.35 -12.17 -32.78
CA ILE A 997 13.59 -12.08 -31.32
C ILE A 997 13.93 -10.62 -30.95
N CYS A 998 12.93 -9.75 -31.14
CA CYS A 998 12.97 -8.35 -30.74
C CYS A 998 12.57 -8.21 -29.27
N SER A 999 13.18 -7.27 -28.56
CA SER A 999 12.81 -6.99 -27.18
C SER A 999 11.37 -6.48 -27.06
N PRO A 1000 10.70 -6.64 -25.90
CA PRO A 1000 9.34 -6.11 -25.71
C PRO A 1000 9.32 -4.59 -25.92
N SER A 1001 10.43 -3.93 -25.60
CA SER A 1001 10.71 -2.51 -25.86
C SER A 1001 10.84 -2.17 -27.36
N ALA A 1002 11.44 -3.04 -28.17
CA ALA A 1002 11.50 -2.88 -29.63
C ALA A 1002 10.15 -3.17 -30.29
N LEU A 1003 9.47 -4.25 -29.90
CA LEU A 1003 8.13 -4.59 -30.40
C LEU A 1003 7.11 -3.48 -30.08
N LYS A 1004 7.16 -2.87 -28.89
CA LYS A 1004 6.36 -1.68 -28.53
C LYS A 1004 6.64 -0.42 -29.37
N GLY A 1005 7.70 -0.39 -30.16
CA GLY A 1005 7.98 0.68 -31.12
C GLY A 1005 7.51 0.39 -32.55
N ILE A 1006 6.97 -0.82 -32.81
CA ILE A 1006 6.63 -1.32 -34.15
C ILE A 1006 5.11 -1.61 -34.31
N LEU A 1007 4.37 -1.71 -33.20
CA LEU A 1007 3.02 -2.31 -33.13
C LEU A 1007 1.84 -1.34 -32.98
#